data_AF-F6W1Y5-F1
#
_entry.id   AF-F6W1Y5-F1
#
_cell.length_a   1.000
_cell.length_b   1.000
_cell.length_c   1.000
_cell.angle_alpha   90.00
_cell.angle_beta   90.00
_cell.angle_gamma   90.00
#
_symmetry.space_group_name_H-M   'P 1'
#
loop_
_entity.id
_entity.type
_entity.pdbx_description
1 polymer ?
#
loop_
_entity_poly.entity_id
_entity_poly.type
_entity_poly.pdbx_seq_one_letter_code
_entity_poly.pdbx_strand_id
1 'polypeptide(L)'
;MSELRFDGKVVLITGAGAGLGKCYALEFAKRGASVVVNDLGSTPGGVGSSAKVADQVVDEIRKLGGTAVANYDSVEFGEKLVNTALQNFGRIDIVINNAGILRDRSFMRMSDDEWDLVNKIHLRGSYSVTKAAWNHMKTQNYGRIIMTSSASGLYGNYGQSNYSAAKMGLIGFANTLKLEGKKYNISVNTIAPNALTRLTEGLIPPEVGKDLKIEYIMPLVIYLCHESCLETGGVFEVSGGHVCKLRWERTKGAVLREEGKPMLPEDIKKNWEQVVDFSEREVLETIGDSVMAGVSAVQRVQAGDNDLGSSHPIKPKLAKQHKFAPVTTYHDHNKVILYALGVGASTKQKDHLKFLFEMNEDFSVLPSFGVIPAFSSMLIADVKGLEFNMTQILHGEQYLELYKPIPTEGKLTSQATIVDVLDKGSGAAIIMDVVTKDESGEKVFYNQFVTFVVGAGGFNGKRSSEHLKAVAKHPNRQPDSFIEQQTSNDQAALYRLSGDNNPLHIDPSFAAMGGFKQPILHGLCSFGFSTRHVMEKYAGNDPTKIKAIKVRFAKPVIPGQTLRTEMWKEGNRIHFQTIVAETGKPSLSGAYIDLTEAIVDEPKAVAGSLLSDALFEAAADRLTPDVIRKVNASFQWNITKNGKVVKSWDMNLTKDAGYIKQGEASKPGCTVTVSDDDVMAIFSGSLNPQQAFFKGQMKVSGNIMLAQKLEVIFKSQAKL
;
A
#
# COMPACT_ATOMS: atom_id res chain seq x y z
N MET A 1 14.64 44.57 3.85
CA MET A 1 15.50 43.61 4.58
C MET A 1 16.66 44.39 5.17
N SER A 2 17.06 44.11 6.40
CA SER A 2 18.24 44.73 7.02
C SER A 2 19.52 44.25 6.32
N GLU A 3 20.52 45.12 6.23
CA GLU A 3 21.85 44.78 5.72
C GLU A 3 22.55 43.75 6.62
N LEU A 4 23.24 42.76 6.05
CA LEU A 4 24.08 41.81 6.80
C LEU A 4 25.39 42.51 7.23
N ARG A 5 25.62 42.60 8.53
CA ARG A 5 26.76 43.31 9.15
C ARG A 5 27.59 42.39 10.04
N PHE A 6 28.82 42.81 10.31
CA PHE A 6 29.82 42.05 11.07
C PHE A 6 30.44 42.88 12.20
N ASP A 7 29.67 43.83 12.73
CA ASP A 7 30.13 44.69 13.81
C ASP A 7 30.60 43.85 15.01
N GLY A 8 31.83 44.10 15.47
CA GLY A 8 32.45 43.38 16.58
C GLY A 8 32.97 41.97 16.26
N LYS A 9 32.93 41.52 14.99
CA LYS A 9 33.51 40.25 14.54
C LYS A 9 34.93 40.46 14.01
N VAL A 10 35.80 39.48 14.27
CA VAL A 10 37.17 39.43 13.72
C VAL A 10 37.27 38.37 12.63
N VAL A 11 37.76 38.78 11.45
CA VAL A 11 37.84 37.94 10.26
C VAL A 11 39.29 37.77 9.83
N LEU A 12 39.80 36.54 9.80
CA LEU A 12 41.08 36.19 9.20
C LEU A 12 40.88 35.65 7.79
N ILE A 13 41.53 36.25 6.80
CA ILE A 13 41.44 35.85 5.40
C ILE A 13 42.85 35.55 4.89
N THR A 14 43.09 34.31 4.48
CA THR A 14 44.40 33.90 3.94
C THR A 14 44.48 34.13 2.43
N GLY A 15 45.64 34.57 1.95
CA GLY A 15 45.80 34.98 0.53
C GLY A 15 44.93 36.18 0.16
N ALA A 16 44.84 37.15 1.07
CA ALA A 16 43.97 38.33 0.94
C ALA A 16 44.62 39.52 0.21
N GLY A 17 45.81 39.35 -0.34
CA GLY A 17 46.55 40.38 -1.05
C GLY A 17 46.03 40.69 -2.45
N ALA A 18 45.34 39.73 -3.08
CA ALA A 18 44.79 39.86 -4.42
C ALA A 18 43.54 39.00 -4.63
N GLY A 19 42.91 39.16 -5.80
CA GLY A 19 41.82 38.30 -6.26
C GLY A 19 40.65 38.18 -5.28
N LEU A 20 40.18 36.94 -5.10
CA LEU A 20 39.05 36.60 -4.22
C LEU A 20 39.27 37.07 -2.78
N GLY A 21 40.44 36.77 -2.21
CA GLY A 21 40.75 37.12 -0.82
C GLY A 21 40.73 38.63 -0.56
N LYS A 22 41.28 39.44 -1.48
CA LYS A 22 41.21 40.90 -1.41
C LYS A 22 39.76 41.40 -1.44
N CYS A 23 38.94 40.86 -2.35
CA CYS A 23 37.53 41.22 -2.45
C CYS A 23 36.77 40.91 -1.15
N TYR A 24 37.00 39.74 -0.56
CA TYR A 24 36.42 39.39 0.73
C TYR A 24 36.85 40.38 1.82
N ALA A 25 38.14 40.70 1.92
CA ALA A 25 38.68 41.59 2.95
C ALA A 25 38.04 42.99 2.90
N LEU A 26 37.94 43.57 1.71
CA LEU A 26 37.29 44.88 1.52
C LEU A 26 35.82 44.84 1.92
N GLU A 27 35.08 43.79 1.54
CA GLU A 27 33.67 43.71 1.84
C GLU A 27 33.39 43.46 3.34
N PHE A 28 34.13 42.55 4.00
CA PHE A 28 33.97 42.34 5.44
C PHE A 28 34.26 43.62 6.23
N ALA A 29 35.32 44.36 5.86
CA ALA A 29 35.64 45.63 6.50
C ALA A 29 34.56 46.69 6.27
N LYS A 30 34.05 46.81 5.04
CA LYS A 30 32.93 47.70 4.70
C LYS A 30 31.67 47.40 5.54
N ARG A 31 31.47 46.14 5.91
CA ARG A 31 30.35 45.65 6.75
C ARG A 31 30.65 45.67 8.25
N GLY A 32 31.72 46.31 8.69
CA GLY A 32 32.02 46.57 10.10
C GLY A 32 32.93 45.55 10.81
N ALA A 33 33.48 44.57 10.09
CA ALA A 33 34.42 43.62 10.67
C ALA A 33 35.82 44.23 10.88
N SER A 34 36.53 43.72 11.89
CA SER A 34 37.99 43.89 12.00
C SER A 34 38.70 42.79 11.23
N VAL A 35 39.49 43.14 10.22
CA VAL A 35 40.04 42.18 9.24
C VAL A 35 41.53 41.95 9.44
N VAL A 36 41.95 40.69 9.54
CA VAL A 36 43.36 40.28 9.39
C VAL A 36 43.59 39.87 7.95
N VAL A 37 44.36 40.69 7.23
CA VAL A 37 44.75 40.47 5.84
C VAL A 37 46.05 39.68 5.82
N ASN A 38 45.96 38.35 5.66
CA ASN A 38 47.14 37.51 5.50
C ASN A 38 47.51 37.36 4.02
N ASP A 39 48.76 37.66 3.66
CA ASP A 39 49.33 37.28 2.38
C ASP A 39 50.85 37.15 2.48
N LEU A 40 51.42 36.06 1.95
CA LEU A 40 52.87 35.86 1.88
C LEU A 40 53.52 36.79 0.83
N GLY A 41 52.74 37.25 -0.16
CA GLY A 41 53.23 38.04 -1.29
C GLY A 41 54.00 37.22 -2.31
N SER A 42 53.69 35.93 -2.45
CA SER A 42 54.33 35.02 -3.41
C SER A 42 53.68 35.09 -4.80
N THR A 43 54.38 34.58 -5.81
CA THR A 43 53.84 34.40 -7.17
C THR A 43 52.78 33.29 -7.21
N PRO A 44 51.96 33.18 -8.28
CA PRO A 44 51.01 32.07 -8.45
C PRO A 44 51.63 30.67 -8.33
N GLY A 45 52.92 30.53 -8.67
CA GLY A 45 53.66 29.28 -8.51
C GLY A 45 54.25 29.07 -7.10
N GLY A 46 54.01 29.97 -6.15
CA GLY A 46 54.52 29.87 -4.78
C GLY A 46 55.99 30.27 -4.61
N VAL A 47 56.49 31.20 -5.43
CA VAL A 47 57.89 31.69 -5.35
C VAL A 47 57.92 33.10 -4.75
N GLY A 48 58.88 33.36 -3.84
CA GLY A 48 59.13 34.67 -3.24
C GLY A 48 58.16 35.04 -2.11
N SER A 49 58.41 36.19 -1.46
CA SER A 49 57.53 36.80 -0.46
C SER A 49 57.63 38.32 -0.53
N SER A 50 56.56 39.04 -0.20
CA SER A 50 56.51 40.51 -0.22
C SER A 50 55.45 41.05 0.73
N ALA A 51 55.89 41.67 1.82
CA ALA A 51 55.00 42.28 2.81
C ALA A 51 54.07 43.35 2.22
N LYS A 52 54.55 44.07 1.18
CA LYS A 52 53.81 45.16 0.51
C LYS A 52 52.44 44.74 0.01
N VAL A 53 52.26 43.47 -0.34
CA VAL A 53 51.01 42.97 -0.92
C VAL A 53 49.87 43.00 0.10
N ALA A 54 50.13 42.57 1.35
CA ALA A 54 49.14 42.66 2.43
C ALA A 54 48.94 44.12 2.88
N ASP A 55 50.03 44.89 2.99
CA ASP A 55 49.99 46.30 3.42
C ASP A 55 49.09 47.15 2.52
N GLN A 56 49.18 46.98 1.20
CA GLN A 56 48.36 47.71 0.23
C GLN A 56 46.86 47.52 0.44
N VAL A 57 46.42 46.31 0.77
CA VAL A 57 45.00 46.01 1.02
C VAL A 57 44.56 46.58 2.37
N VAL A 58 45.42 46.53 3.39
CA VAL A 58 45.14 47.16 4.69
C VAL A 58 45.01 48.68 4.56
N ASP A 59 45.91 49.33 3.81
CA ASP A 59 45.84 50.77 3.56
C ASP A 59 44.58 51.15 2.79
N GLU A 60 44.17 50.34 1.82
CA GLU A 60 42.92 50.51 1.09
C GLU A 60 41.70 50.40 2.01
N ILE A 61 41.65 49.38 2.87
CA ILE A 61 40.58 49.20 3.87
C ILE A 61 40.51 50.41 4.81
N ARG A 62 41.65 50.86 5.34
CA ARG A 62 41.72 52.02 6.25
C ARG A 62 41.28 53.30 5.57
N LYS A 63 41.68 53.51 4.32
CA LYS A 63 41.26 54.67 3.51
C LYS A 63 39.73 54.70 3.28
N LEU A 64 39.11 53.53 3.21
CA LEU A 64 37.65 53.38 3.11
C LEU A 64 36.94 53.41 4.48
N GLY A 65 37.66 53.68 5.58
CA GLY A 65 37.12 53.80 6.93
C GLY A 65 36.95 52.47 7.68
N GLY A 66 37.48 51.37 7.16
CA GLY A 66 37.44 50.06 7.82
C GLY A 66 38.63 49.82 8.76
N THR A 67 38.56 48.72 9.52
CA THR A 67 39.62 48.31 10.45
C THR A 67 40.34 47.06 9.94
N ALA A 68 41.66 47.15 9.74
CA ALA A 68 42.46 46.00 9.32
C ALA A 68 43.92 46.03 9.84
N VAL A 69 44.52 44.84 9.91
CA VAL A 69 45.95 44.61 10.18
C VAL A 69 46.51 43.55 9.21
N ALA A 70 47.77 43.71 8.80
CA ALA A 70 48.43 42.78 7.90
C ALA A 70 49.08 41.62 8.68
N ASN A 71 49.15 40.45 8.05
CA ASN A 71 50.01 39.34 8.46
C ASN A 71 50.77 38.82 7.23
N TYR A 72 52.07 38.53 7.40
CA TYR A 72 52.99 38.19 6.31
C TYR A 72 53.44 36.72 6.33
N ASP A 73 52.94 35.93 7.27
CA ASP A 73 53.40 34.56 7.48
C ASP A 73 52.76 33.58 6.47
N SER A 74 53.49 32.50 6.16
CA SER A 74 52.92 31.37 5.42
C SER A 74 51.81 30.71 6.23
N VAL A 75 50.75 30.26 5.55
CA VAL A 75 49.65 29.48 6.14
C VAL A 75 50.10 28.16 6.78
N GLU A 76 51.32 27.73 6.51
CA GLU A 76 51.97 26.61 7.21
C GLU A 76 52.07 26.85 8.72
N PHE A 77 52.19 28.12 9.13
CA PHE A 77 52.39 28.56 10.50
C PHE A 77 51.12 29.22 11.06
N GLY A 78 50.00 28.51 11.03
CA GLY A 78 48.67 29.03 11.36
C GLY A 78 48.56 29.74 12.71
N GLU A 79 49.32 29.30 13.72
CA GLU A 79 49.38 29.95 15.04
C GLU A 79 49.80 31.42 14.95
N LYS A 80 50.73 31.78 14.05
CA LYS A 80 51.17 33.18 13.89
C LYS A 80 50.08 34.07 13.30
N LEU A 81 49.32 33.53 12.34
CA LEU A 81 48.19 34.23 11.73
C LEU A 81 47.09 34.50 12.75
N VAL A 82 46.74 33.48 13.54
CA VAL A 82 45.73 33.61 14.60
C VAL A 82 46.21 34.52 15.73
N ASN A 83 47.48 34.43 16.13
CA ASN A 83 48.06 35.35 17.12
C ASN A 83 48.00 36.81 16.67
N THR A 84 48.11 37.09 15.36
CA THR A 84 47.92 38.45 14.84
C THR A 84 46.50 38.95 15.12
N ALA A 85 45.47 38.11 14.94
CA ALA A 85 44.09 38.46 15.28
C ALA A 85 43.92 38.70 16.79
N LEU A 86 44.47 37.82 17.62
CA LEU A 86 44.36 37.91 19.07
C LEU A 86 45.07 39.15 19.64
N GLN A 87 46.28 39.46 19.18
CA GLN A 87 47.05 40.60 19.67
C GLN A 87 46.42 41.95 19.30
N ASN A 88 45.79 42.05 18.13
CA ASN A 88 45.24 43.30 17.64
C ASN A 88 43.76 43.50 18.03
N PHE A 89 42.99 42.42 18.11
CA PHE A 89 41.54 42.49 18.27
C PHE A 89 40.98 41.60 19.40
N GLY A 90 41.83 40.84 20.08
CA GLY A 90 41.46 40.05 21.28
C GLY A 90 40.66 38.77 21.02
N ARG A 91 40.25 38.49 19.77
CA ARG A 91 39.40 37.35 19.41
C ARG A 91 39.59 36.92 17.96
N ILE A 92 39.01 35.78 17.59
CA ILE A 92 38.88 35.32 16.19
C ILE A 92 37.51 34.66 15.99
N ASP A 93 36.74 35.13 15.02
CA ASP A 93 35.35 34.68 14.81
C ASP A 93 35.15 33.98 13.47
N ILE A 94 35.87 34.43 12.45
CA ILE A 94 35.69 33.98 11.08
C ILE A 94 37.06 33.66 10.48
N VAL A 95 37.22 32.48 9.88
CA VAL A 95 38.43 32.07 9.16
C VAL A 95 38.08 31.69 7.73
N ILE A 96 38.68 32.38 6.75
CA ILE A 96 38.51 32.09 5.33
C ILE A 96 39.83 31.55 4.78
N ASN A 97 39.91 30.23 4.64
CA ASN A 97 41.06 29.54 4.07
C ASN A 97 41.02 29.66 2.54
N ASN A 98 41.66 30.70 2.00
CA ASN A 98 41.65 31.05 0.57
C ASN A 98 43.03 30.99 -0.09
N ALA A 99 44.14 31.08 0.68
CA ALA A 99 45.49 31.01 0.13
C ALA A 99 45.71 29.80 -0.78
N GLY A 100 46.42 30.00 -1.88
CA GLY A 100 46.61 28.98 -2.89
C GLY A 100 47.64 29.29 -3.96
N ILE A 101 48.14 28.25 -4.61
CA ILE A 101 49.15 28.27 -5.66
C ILE A 101 48.81 27.23 -6.73
N LEU A 102 49.47 27.30 -7.90
CA LEU A 102 49.36 26.29 -8.96
C LEU A 102 50.72 25.74 -9.37
N ARG A 103 50.78 24.42 -9.59
CA ARG A 103 51.90 23.66 -10.16
C ARG A 103 51.35 22.58 -11.08
N ASP A 104 50.77 23.04 -12.19
CA ASP A 104 50.10 22.18 -13.15
C ASP A 104 51.12 21.36 -13.95
N ARG A 105 50.92 20.04 -13.94
CA ARG A 105 51.78 19.07 -14.61
C ARG A 105 51.00 17.79 -14.90
N SER A 106 51.23 17.18 -16.06
CA SER A 106 50.71 15.83 -16.31
C SER A 106 51.27 14.86 -15.26
N PHE A 107 50.46 13.88 -14.84
CA PHE A 107 50.78 13.00 -13.71
C PHE A 107 52.20 12.41 -13.77
N MET A 108 52.59 11.87 -14.93
CA MET A 108 53.92 11.26 -15.14
C MET A 108 55.10 12.25 -15.09
N ARG A 109 54.85 13.55 -15.21
CA ARG A 109 55.90 14.59 -15.25
C ARG A 109 55.95 15.43 -13.97
N MET A 110 55.02 15.22 -13.05
CA MET A 110 54.94 15.94 -11.78
C MET A 110 56.07 15.49 -10.87
N SER A 111 56.84 16.44 -10.34
CA SER A 111 57.84 16.12 -9.31
C SER A 111 57.18 16.01 -7.94
N ASP A 112 57.84 15.32 -7.03
CA ASP A 112 57.40 15.22 -5.63
C ASP A 112 57.31 16.61 -4.97
N ASP A 113 58.25 17.52 -5.27
CA ASP A 113 58.22 18.90 -4.78
C ASP A 113 56.97 19.67 -5.27
N GLU A 114 56.57 19.48 -6.54
CA GLU A 114 55.36 20.10 -7.10
C GLU A 114 54.10 19.53 -6.44
N TRP A 115 54.09 18.24 -6.09
CA TRP A 115 53.01 17.59 -5.36
C TRP A 115 52.92 18.08 -3.90
N ASP A 116 54.05 18.04 -3.20
CA ASP A 116 54.15 18.36 -1.78
C ASP A 116 53.84 19.83 -1.55
N LEU A 117 54.38 20.74 -2.36
CA LEU A 117 54.16 22.17 -2.20
C LEU A 117 52.66 22.53 -2.30
N VAL A 118 51.95 21.98 -3.28
CA VAL A 118 50.50 22.22 -3.45
C VAL A 118 49.72 21.68 -2.24
N ASN A 119 49.98 20.44 -1.80
CA ASN A 119 49.31 19.88 -0.63
C ASN A 119 49.63 20.65 0.66
N LYS A 120 50.88 21.11 0.80
CA LYS A 120 51.37 21.85 1.96
C LYS A 120 50.67 23.20 2.11
N ILE A 121 50.52 23.95 1.03
CA ILE A 121 49.88 25.27 1.06
C ILE A 121 48.36 25.15 1.19
N HIS A 122 47.73 24.28 0.41
CA HIS A 122 46.27 24.19 0.38
C HIS A 122 45.69 23.42 1.57
N LEU A 123 45.99 22.12 1.66
CA LEU A 123 45.34 21.24 2.64
C LEU A 123 45.98 21.40 4.02
N ARG A 124 47.30 21.23 4.11
CA ARG A 124 48.01 21.34 5.39
C ARG A 124 47.98 22.76 5.95
N GLY A 125 48.06 23.79 5.09
CA GLY A 125 47.92 25.18 5.47
C GLY A 125 46.55 25.48 6.08
N SER A 126 45.47 25.10 5.40
CA SER A 126 44.10 25.25 5.93
C SER A 126 43.89 24.50 7.24
N TYR A 127 44.46 23.31 7.38
CA TYR A 127 44.50 22.57 8.65
C TYR A 127 45.21 23.37 9.74
N SER A 128 46.42 23.88 9.46
CA SER A 128 47.25 24.61 10.43
C SER A 128 46.53 25.85 10.97
N VAL A 129 45.97 26.67 10.08
CA VAL A 129 45.23 27.90 10.43
C VAL A 129 43.95 27.57 11.20
N THR A 130 43.16 26.62 10.71
CA THR A 130 41.90 26.24 11.35
C THR A 130 42.12 25.65 12.73
N LYS A 131 43.14 24.78 12.88
CA LYS A 131 43.52 24.19 14.18
C LYS A 131 43.90 25.26 15.19
N ALA A 132 44.69 26.25 14.78
CA ALA A 132 45.09 27.36 15.66
C ALA A 132 43.88 28.19 16.13
N ALA A 133 42.87 28.41 15.29
CA ALA A 133 41.68 29.19 15.64
C ALA A 133 40.65 28.41 16.48
N TRP A 134 40.67 27.08 16.41
CA TRP A 134 39.57 26.22 16.87
C TRP A 134 39.21 26.39 18.35
N ASN A 135 40.19 26.36 19.24
CA ASN A 135 39.94 26.45 20.68
C ASN A 135 39.40 27.84 21.09
N HIS A 136 39.77 28.90 20.37
CA HIS A 136 39.24 30.25 20.60
C HIS A 136 37.76 30.31 20.21
N MET A 137 37.41 29.85 19.00
CA MET A 137 36.02 29.78 18.53
C MET A 137 35.15 28.91 19.44
N LYS A 138 35.68 27.76 19.89
CA LYS A 138 35.01 26.85 20.81
C LYS A 138 34.71 27.52 22.15
N THR A 139 35.68 28.25 22.71
CA THR A 139 35.51 28.98 23.97
C THR A 139 34.49 30.12 23.84
N GLN A 140 34.48 30.79 22.68
CA GLN A 140 33.53 31.86 22.36
C GLN A 140 32.11 31.36 22.02
N ASN A 141 31.92 30.04 21.82
CA ASN A 141 30.69 29.46 21.31
C ASN A 141 30.19 30.11 20.01
N TYR A 142 31.14 30.47 19.14
CA TYR A 142 30.90 31.06 17.83
C TYR A 142 32.11 30.85 16.93
N GLY A 143 31.88 30.33 15.72
CA GLY A 143 32.89 30.28 14.66
C GLY A 143 32.26 30.12 13.29
N ARG A 144 32.88 30.71 12.27
CA ARG A 144 32.52 30.49 10.86
C ARG A 144 33.77 30.23 10.06
N ILE A 145 33.80 29.12 9.34
CA ILE A 145 35.00 28.67 8.62
C ILE A 145 34.64 28.37 7.18
N ILE A 146 35.40 28.95 6.26
CA ILE A 146 35.29 28.67 4.83
C ILE A 146 36.53 27.92 4.36
N MET A 147 36.29 26.79 3.68
CA MET A 147 37.29 26.09 2.89
C MET A 147 37.12 26.46 1.42
N THR A 148 38.23 26.69 0.72
CA THR A 148 38.21 26.99 -0.72
C THR A 148 38.63 25.76 -1.53
N SER A 149 37.66 24.98 -1.99
CA SER A 149 37.83 23.89 -2.97
C SER A 149 37.87 24.44 -4.41
N SER A 150 37.54 23.62 -5.41
CA SER A 150 37.46 24.01 -6.83
C SER A 150 36.68 22.97 -7.63
N ALA A 151 36.20 23.36 -8.82
CA ALA A 151 35.64 22.43 -9.80
C ALA A 151 36.66 21.33 -10.20
N SER A 152 37.96 21.67 -10.31
CA SER A 152 39.01 20.67 -10.54
C SER A 152 39.07 19.63 -9.42
N GLY A 153 38.80 20.01 -8.18
CA GLY A 153 38.62 19.05 -7.09
C GLY A 153 37.40 18.17 -7.33
N LEU A 154 36.23 18.79 -7.50
CA LEU A 154 34.94 18.10 -7.58
C LEU A 154 34.85 17.11 -8.75
N TYR A 155 35.41 17.45 -9.91
CA TYR A 155 35.21 16.71 -11.16
C TYR A 155 36.51 16.16 -11.77
N GLY A 156 37.66 16.53 -11.23
CA GLY A 156 38.96 16.30 -11.87
C GLY A 156 39.26 17.31 -12.98
N ASN A 157 40.55 17.54 -13.23
CA ASN A 157 41.01 18.31 -14.38
C ASN A 157 42.37 17.78 -14.88
N TYR A 158 42.58 17.75 -16.20
CA TYR A 158 43.81 17.22 -16.77
C TYR A 158 45.03 18.04 -16.31
N GLY A 159 46.09 17.36 -15.88
CA GLY A 159 47.33 18.01 -15.44
C GLY A 159 47.27 18.65 -14.05
N GLN A 160 46.23 18.39 -13.26
CA GLN A 160 46.04 19.00 -11.94
C GLN A 160 45.86 17.96 -10.82
N SER A 161 46.47 16.77 -10.92
CA SER A 161 46.27 15.70 -9.92
C SER A 161 46.63 16.12 -8.48
N ASN A 162 47.70 16.89 -8.28
CA ASN A 162 48.07 17.48 -6.98
C ASN A 162 47.01 18.46 -6.46
N TYR A 163 46.58 19.39 -7.31
CA TYR A 163 45.63 20.43 -6.95
C TYR A 163 44.23 19.86 -6.70
N SER A 164 43.73 18.99 -7.58
CA SER A 164 42.46 18.27 -7.42
C SER A 164 42.44 17.46 -6.12
N ALA A 165 43.52 16.72 -5.81
CA ALA A 165 43.63 15.96 -4.56
C ALA A 165 43.57 16.87 -3.33
N ALA A 166 44.35 17.95 -3.31
CA ALA A 166 44.33 18.91 -2.19
C ALA A 166 42.95 19.56 -2.01
N LYS A 167 42.28 19.95 -3.12
CA LYS A 167 40.98 20.64 -3.09
C LYS A 167 39.82 19.73 -2.69
N MET A 168 39.85 18.44 -3.05
CA MET A 168 38.90 17.46 -2.51
C MET A 168 39.21 17.10 -1.06
N GLY A 169 40.49 17.05 -0.67
CA GLY A 169 40.91 16.84 0.71
C GLY A 169 40.31 17.87 1.67
N LEU A 170 40.17 19.13 1.22
CA LEU A 170 39.50 20.18 2.00
C LEU A 170 38.02 19.89 2.27
N ILE A 171 37.30 19.27 1.33
CA ILE A 171 35.90 18.84 1.53
C ILE A 171 35.83 17.72 2.57
N GLY A 172 36.74 16.72 2.47
CA GLY A 172 36.85 15.65 3.47
C GLY A 172 37.16 16.20 4.88
N PHE A 173 38.07 17.18 4.96
CA PHE A 173 38.40 17.86 6.21
C PHE A 173 37.19 18.62 6.79
N ALA A 174 36.51 19.43 5.98
CA ALA A 174 35.31 20.16 6.37
C ALA A 174 34.17 19.24 6.84
N ASN A 175 34.01 18.07 6.20
CA ASN A 175 32.99 17.07 6.55
C ASN A 175 33.13 16.54 7.97
N THR A 176 34.34 16.51 8.53
CA THR A 176 34.57 16.11 9.92
C THR A 176 34.37 17.30 10.86
N LEU A 177 34.96 18.45 10.52
CA LEU A 177 34.87 19.64 11.38
C LEU A 177 33.43 20.15 11.57
N LYS A 178 32.54 20.02 10.57
CA LYS A 178 31.11 20.38 10.74
C LYS A 178 30.45 19.62 11.90
N LEU A 179 30.88 18.37 12.15
CA LEU A 179 30.34 17.52 13.20
C LEU A 179 30.95 17.91 14.55
N GLU A 180 32.26 18.09 14.60
CA GLU A 180 32.98 18.47 15.82
C GLU A 180 32.61 19.88 16.32
N GLY A 181 32.32 20.79 15.39
CA GLY A 181 31.98 22.19 15.65
C GLY A 181 30.52 22.45 16.01
N LYS A 182 29.61 21.54 15.65
CA LYS A 182 28.14 21.74 15.75
C LYS A 182 27.70 22.17 17.15
N LYS A 183 28.19 21.52 18.20
CA LYS A 183 27.81 21.82 19.59
C LYS A 183 28.37 23.14 20.13
N TYR A 184 29.30 23.78 19.41
CA TYR A 184 29.93 25.02 19.81
C TYR A 184 29.57 26.20 18.88
N ASN A 185 28.51 26.04 18.06
CA ASN A 185 28.12 27.02 17.04
C ASN A 185 29.28 27.42 16.12
N ILE A 186 30.10 26.43 15.75
CA ILE A 186 31.13 26.57 14.73
C ILE A 186 30.60 25.91 13.46
N SER A 187 30.35 26.71 12.42
CA SER A 187 29.99 26.20 11.11
C SER A 187 31.19 26.15 10.19
N VAL A 188 31.26 25.10 9.37
CA VAL A 188 32.34 24.90 8.40
C VAL A 188 31.71 24.58 7.06
N ASN A 189 31.87 25.49 6.09
CA ASN A 189 31.34 25.34 4.74
C ASN A 189 32.46 25.38 3.71
N THR A 190 32.21 24.82 2.54
CA THR A 190 33.16 24.79 1.44
C THR A 190 32.59 25.52 0.23
N ILE A 191 33.41 26.34 -0.42
CA ILE A 191 33.10 26.92 -1.73
C ILE A 191 34.01 26.34 -2.81
N ALA A 192 33.48 26.21 -4.02
CA ALA A 192 34.20 25.90 -5.25
C ALA A 192 33.97 27.07 -6.22
N PRO A 193 34.77 28.15 -6.10
CA PRO A 193 34.57 29.35 -6.90
C PRO A 193 35.11 29.17 -8.32
N ASN A 194 34.42 29.79 -9.28
CA ASN A 194 34.93 30.01 -10.63
C ASN A 194 34.83 31.51 -10.96
N ALA A 195 35.97 32.17 -11.05
CA ALA A 195 36.08 33.59 -11.36
C ALA A 195 37.36 33.83 -12.16
N LEU A 196 37.34 34.86 -13.01
CA LEU A 196 38.53 35.33 -13.70
C LEU A 196 39.48 35.96 -12.68
N THR A 197 40.63 35.32 -12.47
CA THR A 197 41.72 35.81 -11.61
C THR A 197 43.05 35.64 -12.33
N ARG A 198 44.13 36.18 -11.77
CA ARG A 198 45.50 35.91 -12.23
C ARG A 198 45.82 34.41 -12.32
N LEU A 199 45.16 33.55 -11.52
CA LEU A 199 45.35 32.10 -11.55
C LEU A 199 44.65 31.40 -12.72
N THR A 200 43.65 32.04 -13.33
CA THR A 200 42.85 31.47 -14.43
C THR A 200 43.02 32.25 -15.74
N GLU A 201 43.93 33.23 -15.75
CA GLU A 201 44.27 34.05 -16.91
C GLU A 201 44.90 33.17 -18.00
N GLY A 202 44.40 33.26 -19.23
CA GLY A 202 44.81 32.40 -20.36
C GLY A 202 44.06 31.08 -20.50
N LEU A 203 43.26 30.65 -19.50
CA LEU A 203 42.39 29.47 -19.59
C LEU A 203 40.97 29.79 -20.09
N ILE A 204 40.53 31.04 -19.90
CA ILE A 204 39.15 31.48 -20.18
C ILE A 204 39.19 32.47 -21.36
N PRO A 205 38.36 32.27 -22.41
CA PRO A 205 38.22 33.24 -23.49
C PRO A 205 37.78 34.63 -22.97
N PRO A 206 38.36 35.74 -23.47
CA PRO A 206 38.08 37.09 -22.96
C PRO A 206 36.59 37.48 -22.97
N GLU A 207 35.84 37.01 -23.98
CA GLU A 207 34.40 37.23 -24.14
C GLU A 207 33.60 36.70 -22.94
N VAL A 208 33.95 35.50 -22.46
CA VAL A 208 33.30 34.83 -21.32
C VAL A 208 33.81 35.37 -19.99
N GLY A 209 35.10 35.76 -19.94
CA GLY A 209 35.73 36.28 -18.73
C GLY A 209 35.10 37.57 -18.18
N LYS A 210 34.41 38.36 -19.02
CA LYS A 210 33.75 39.62 -18.61
C LYS A 210 32.67 39.43 -17.54
N ASP A 211 31.97 38.30 -17.54
CA ASP A 211 30.87 38.01 -16.62
C ASP A 211 31.26 37.07 -15.47
N LEU A 212 32.50 36.55 -15.47
CA LEU A 212 33.07 35.73 -14.39
C LEU A 212 33.77 36.60 -13.34
N LYS A 213 33.04 37.59 -12.83
CA LYS A 213 33.55 38.58 -11.87
C LYS A 213 33.66 38.01 -10.46
N ILE A 214 34.73 38.39 -9.76
CA ILE A 214 35.01 38.00 -8.37
C ILE A 214 33.89 38.48 -7.43
N GLU A 215 33.30 39.64 -7.75
CA GLU A 215 32.21 40.28 -7.01
C GLU A 215 30.94 39.43 -6.95
N TYR A 216 30.78 38.45 -7.85
CA TYR A 216 29.66 37.52 -7.82
C TYR A 216 29.89 36.32 -6.89
N ILE A 217 31.12 36.11 -6.43
CA ILE A 217 31.46 35.07 -5.45
C ILE A 217 31.27 35.59 -4.02
N MET A 218 31.65 36.84 -3.80
CA MET A 218 31.68 37.50 -2.49
C MET A 218 30.36 37.36 -1.69
N PRO A 219 29.15 37.57 -2.26
CA PRO A 219 27.92 37.56 -1.48
C PRO A 219 27.64 36.22 -0.79
N LEU A 220 28.02 35.10 -1.42
CA LEU A 220 27.90 33.78 -0.82
C LEU A 220 28.81 33.64 0.40
N VAL A 221 30.07 34.08 0.30
CA VAL A 221 31.03 34.03 1.40
C VAL A 221 30.57 34.90 2.57
N ILE A 222 30.08 36.10 2.28
CA ILE A 222 29.47 36.98 3.29
C ILE A 222 28.33 36.26 4.00
N TYR A 223 27.38 35.69 3.25
CA TYR A 223 26.24 35.02 3.86
C TYR A 223 26.64 33.80 4.69
N LEU A 224 27.50 32.92 4.17
CA LEU A 224 27.97 31.72 4.89
C LEU A 224 28.74 32.04 6.19
N CYS A 225 29.35 33.22 6.26
CA CYS A 225 30.06 33.70 7.45
C CYS A 225 29.20 34.54 8.40
N HIS A 226 27.96 34.89 8.03
CA HIS A 226 27.10 35.70 8.88
C HIS A 226 26.51 34.88 10.03
N GLU A 227 26.23 35.53 11.16
CA GLU A 227 25.72 34.86 12.36
C GLU A 227 24.33 34.25 12.15
N SER A 228 23.52 34.85 11.28
CA SER A 228 22.19 34.33 10.92
C SER A 228 22.21 33.10 10.01
N CYS A 229 23.36 32.74 9.44
CA CYS A 229 23.46 31.57 8.57
C CYS A 229 23.55 30.30 9.40
N LEU A 230 22.58 29.40 9.19
CA LEU A 230 22.48 28.10 9.88
C LEU A 230 23.18 26.97 9.11
N GLU A 231 23.71 27.26 7.91
CA GLU A 231 24.35 26.26 7.06
C GLU A 231 25.69 25.80 7.66
N THR A 232 25.90 24.48 7.68
CA THR A 232 27.19 23.88 8.03
C THR A 232 27.38 22.60 7.24
N GLY A 233 28.60 22.35 6.76
CA GLY A 233 28.92 21.22 5.91
C GLY A 233 28.47 21.34 4.47
N GLY A 234 27.96 22.50 4.05
CA GLY A 234 27.59 22.74 2.67
C GLY A 234 28.82 22.80 1.76
N VAL A 235 28.68 22.27 0.55
CA VAL A 235 29.63 22.45 -0.55
C VAL A 235 28.90 23.25 -1.62
N PHE A 236 29.44 24.41 -1.98
CA PHE A 236 28.78 25.31 -2.91
C PHE A 236 29.65 25.63 -4.11
N GLU A 237 29.15 25.38 -5.32
CA GLU A 237 29.72 25.98 -6.52
C GLU A 237 29.13 27.36 -6.74
N VAL A 238 29.97 28.30 -7.17
CA VAL A 238 29.56 29.68 -7.41
C VAL A 238 30.34 30.28 -8.57
N SER A 239 29.60 30.83 -9.53
CA SER A 239 30.12 31.37 -10.79
C SER A 239 29.09 32.29 -11.45
N GLY A 240 29.50 33.47 -11.94
CA GLY A 240 28.63 34.34 -12.74
C GLY A 240 27.30 34.76 -12.08
N GLY A 241 27.22 34.75 -10.74
CA GLY A 241 26.00 35.04 -9.98
C GLY A 241 25.09 33.82 -9.73
N HIS A 242 25.46 32.64 -10.23
CA HIS A 242 24.77 31.38 -9.97
C HIS A 242 25.42 30.67 -8.79
N VAL A 243 24.60 30.22 -7.83
CA VAL A 243 25.03 29.50 -6.63
C VAL A 243 24.33 28.15 -6.57
N CYS A 244 25.10 27.05 -6.55
CA CYS A 244 24.61 25.69 -6.45
C CYS A 244 25.09 25.03 -5.16
N LYS A 245 24.22 24.31 -4.45
CA LYS A 245 24.63 23.41 -3.37
C LYS A 245 24.84 22.00 -3.93
N LEU A 246 25.98 21.39 -3.60
CA LEU A 246 26.33 20.04 -3.99
C LEU A 246 26.17 19.10 -2.80
N ARG A 247 25.80 17.85 -3.10
CA ARG A 247 25.77 16.73 -2.15
C ARG A 247 26.07 15.43 -2.88
N TRP A 248 26.48 14.41 -2.14
CA TRP A 248 26.58 13.06 -2.67
C TRP A 248 25.18 12.49 -2.92
N GLU A 249 25.03 11.80 -4.06
CA GLU A 249 23.89 10.95 -4.36
C GLU A 249 24.39 9.51 -4.43
N ARG A 250 23.65 8.58 -3.84
CA ARG A 250 23.95 7.14 -3.88
C ARG A 250 22.77 6.44 -4.55
N THR A 251 23.06 5.51 -5.44
CA THR A 251 22.05 4.58 -5.93
C THR A 251 21.48 3.77 -4.77
N LYS A 252 20.25 3.27 -4.91
CA LYS A 252 19.73 2.23 -4.01
C LYS A 252 20.60 0.96 -4.03
N GLY A 253 21.29 0.72 -5.14
CA GLY A 253 22.08 -0.47 -5.37
C GLY A 253 21.21 -1.73 -5.48
N ALA A 254 21.83 -2.88 -5.22
CA ALA A 254 21.18 -4.17 -5.33
C ALA A 254 21.76 -5.17 -4.32
N VAL A 255 20.90 -6.04 -3.79
CA VAL A 255 21.30 -7.21 -2.99
C VAL A 255 21.56 -8.37 -3.94
N LEU A 256 22.84 -8.63 -4.22
CA LEU A 256 23.28 -9.51 -5.31
C LEU A 256 23.83 -10.86 -4.81
N ARG A 257 23.29 -11.37 -3.71
CA ARG A 257 23.66 -12.67 -3.16
C ARG A 257 22.46 -13.39 -2.57
N GLU A 258 22.60 -14.71 -2.45
CA GLU A 258 21.64 -15.58 -1.77
C GLU A 258 22.21 -16.08 -0.44
N GLU A 259 21.33 -16.53 0.45
CA GLU A 259 21.76 -17.17 1.70
C GLU A 259 22.46 -18.51 1.41
N GLY A 260 23.58 -18.76 2.10
CA GLY A 260 24.35 -19.99 1.93
C GLY A 260 25.13 -20.10 0.62
N LYS A 261 25.12 -19.08 -0.25
CA LYS A 261 25.88 -19.06 -1.51
C LYS A 261 26.91 -17.94 -1.55
N PRO A 262 28.06 -18.16 -2.21
CA PRO A 262 29.00 -17.07 -2.49
C PRO A 262 28.38 -16.06 -3.46
N MET A 263 28.70 -14.79 -3.29
CA MET A 263 28.41 -13.75 -4.28
C MET A 263 29.43 -13.85 -5.40
N LEU A 264 28.99 -13.99 -6.65
CA LEU A 264 29.88 -14.13 -7.79
C LEU A 264 30.01 -12.81 -8.59
N PRO A 265 31.16 -12.55 -9.26
CA PRO A 265 31.29 -11.42 -10.17
C PRO A 265 30.22 -11.40 -11.28
N GLU A 266 29.78 -12.57 -11.74
CA GLU A 266 28.74 -12.73 -12.75
C GLU A 266 27.40 -12.18 -12.28
N ASP A 267 27.07 -12.28 -10.99
CA ASP A 267 25.85 -11.71 -10.40
C ASP A 267 25.87 -10.18 -10.46
N ILE A 268 27.05 -9.58 -10.22
CA ILE A 268 27.27 -8.14 -10.37
C ILE A 268 27.10 -7.72 -11.83
N LYS A 269 27.76 -8.43 -12.76
CA LYS A 269 27.69 -8.13 -14.19
C LYS A 269 26.26 -8.21 -14.71
N LYS A 270 25.51 -9.25 -14.33
CA LYS A 270 24.13 -9.48 -14.79
C LYS A 270 23.16 -8.40 -14.32
N ASN A 271 23.40 -7.81 -13.15
CA ASN A 271 22.52 -6.82 -12.55
C ASN A 271 23.16 -5.42 -12.51
N TRP A 272 24.18 -5.17 -13.35
CA TRP A 272 24.97 -3.94 -13.30
C TRP A 272 24.11 -2.68 -13.51
N GLU A 273 23.15 -2.75 -14.44
CA GLU A 273 22.22 -1.65 -14.72
C GLU A 273 21.48 -1.20 -13.46
N GLN A 274 21.10 -2.12 -12.58
CA GLN A 274 20.45 -1.80 -11.31
C GLN A 274 21.42 -1.20 -10.29
N VAL A 275 22.68 -1.66 -10.25
CA VAL A 275 23.70 -1.13 -9.34
C VAL A 275 23.99 0.35 -9.63
N VAL A 276 23.98 0.72 -10.91
CA VAL A 276 24.27 2.08 -11.39
C VAL A 276 23.01 2.92 -11.66
N ASP A 277 21.83 2.44 -11.27
CA ASP A 277 20.57 3.16 -11.46
C ASP A 277 20.36 4.24 -10.40
N PHE A 278 20.32 5.49 -10.85
CA PHE A 278 20.04 6.69 -10.04
C PHE A 278 18.56 7.12 -10.05
N SER A 279 17.67 6.34 -10.68
CA SER A 279 16.23 6.65 -10.74
C SER A 279 15.53 6.52 -9.38
N GLU A 280 16.04 5.66 -8.49
CA GLU A 280 15.64 5.55 -7.10
C GLU A 280 16.72 6.14 -6.19
N ARG A 281 16.36 7.19 -5.45
CA ARG A 281 17.30 7.98 -4.66
C ARG A 281 17.35 7.52 -3.22
N GLU A 282 18.55 7.25 -2.72
CA GLU A 282 18.83 7.22 -1.28
C GLU A 282 19.73 8.41 -0.92
N VAL A 283 19.21 9.31 -0.08
CA VAL A 283 20.01 10.38 0.51
C VAL A 283 20.58 9.85 1.82
N LEU A 284 21.87 9.53 1.82
CA LEU A 284 22.61 9.24 3.05
C LEU A 284 23.32 10.50 3.52
N GLU A 285 23.06 10.92 4.74
CA GLU A 285 23.66 12.13 5.31
C GLU A 285 24.81 11.80 6.27
N THR A 286 24.82 10.59 6.83
CA THR A 286 25.78 10.15 7.83
C THR A 286 26.43 8.81 7.50
N ILE A 287 27.56 8.54 8.15
CA ILE A 287 28.20 7.22 8.12
C ILE A 287 27.28 6.13 8.70
N GLY A 288 26.45 6.46 9.69
CA GLY A 288 25.48 5.55 10.30
C GLY A 288 24.46 5.05 9.29
N ASP A 289 23.91 5.94 8.45
CA ASP A 289 22.93 5.59 7.41
C ASP A 289 23.54 4.59 6.40
N SER A 290 24.81 4.80 6.02
CA SER A 290 25.53 3.91 5.12
C SER A 290 25.71 2.50 5.70
N VAL A 291 26.12 2.40 6.96
CA VAL A 291 26.29 1.11 7.66
C VAL A 291 24.96 0.39 7.81
N MET A 292 23.90 1.12 8.19
CA MET A 292 22.56 0.53 8.35
C MET A 292 21.97 0.00 7.05
N ALA A 293 22.28 0.63 5.90
CA ALA A 293 21.91 0.08 4.60
C ALA A 293 22.57 -1.29 4.33
N GLY A 294 23.85 -1.44 4.69
CA GLY A 294 24.56 -2.73 4.60
C GLY A 294 23.97 -3.80 5.52
N VAL A 295 23.64 -3.44 6.77
CA VAL A 295 22.95 -4.35 7.72
C VAL A 295 21.58 -4.78 7.17
N SER A 296 20.82 -3.83 6.63
CA SER A 296 19.51 -4.11 6.02
C SER A 296 19.63 -5.05 4.83
N ALA A 297 20.67 -4.92 3.99
CA ALA A 297 20.96 -5.86 2.91
C ALA A 297 21.22 -7.27 3.43
N VAL A 298 21.94 -7.44 4.56
CA VAL A 298 22.15 -8.75 5.19
C VAL A 298 20.84 -9.37 5.67
N GLN A 299 19.99 -8.58 6.33
CA GLN A 299 18.68 -9.03 6.81
C GLN A 299 17.76 -9.45 5.65
N ARG A 300 17.79 -8.71 4.53
CA ARG A 300 17.06 -9.08 3.31
C ARG A 300 17.50 -10.46 2.80
N VAL A 301 18.81 -10.72 2.75
CA VAL A 301 19.31 -12.04 2.33
C VAL A 301 18.86 -13.15 3.28
N GLN A 302 18.92 -12.94 4.59
CA GLN A 302 18.44 -13.91 5.60
C GLN A 302 16.92 -14.16 5.50
N ALA A 303 16.16 -13.23 4.95
CA ALA A 303 14.74 -13.37 4.69
C ALA A 303 14.43 -13.99 3.30
N GLY A 304 15.46 -14.39 2.54
CA GLY A 304 15.30 -14.88 1.17
C GLY A 304 14.95 -13.80 0.14
N ASP A 305 15.13 -12.51 0.46
CA ASP A 305 14.92 -11.37 -0.46
C ASP A 305 16.26 -10.91 -1.05
N ASN A 306 16.36 -10.96 -2.39
CA ASN A 306 17.48 -10.44 -3.15
C ASN A 306 16.99 -9.80 -4.47
N ASP A 307 17.91 -9.23 -5.23
CA ASP A 307 17.63 -8.48 -6.45
C ASP A 307 18.15 -9.18 -7.73
N LEU A 308 18.40 -10.49 -7.67
CA LEU A 308 18.83 -11.27 -8.83
C LEU A 308 17.64 -11.48 -9.80
N GLY A 309 17.69 -10.89 -11.01
CA GLY A 309 16.69 -11.12 -12.07
C GLY A 309 15.89 -9.90 -12.56
N SER A 310 16.44 -8.69 -12.46
CA SER A 310 15.74 -7.40 -12.56
C SER A 310 15.34 -6.87 -13.96
N SER A 311 15.54 -7.61 -15.06
CA SER A 311 15.05 -7.22 -16.40
C SER A 311 13.58 -7.58 -16.66
N HIS A 312 12.89 -8.13 -15.65
CA HIS A 312 11.52 -8.59 -15.81
C HIS A 312 10.50 -7.42 -15.79
N PRO A 313 9.45 -7.43 -16.66
CA PRO A 313 8.45 -6.36 -16.73
C PRO A 313 7.56 -6.25 -15.48
N ILE A 314 7.45 -7.34 -14.71
CA ILE A 314 6.84 -7.34 -13.37
C ILE A 314 7.90 -7.11 -12.31
N LYS A 315 7.76 -5.99 -11.60
CA LYS A 315 8.64 -5.53 -10.51
C LYS A 315 7.79 -5.38 -9.24
N PRO A 316 7.55 -6.47 -8.49
CA PRO A 316 6.67 -6.47 -7.31
C PRO A 316 6.94 -5.35 -6.32
N LYS A 317 8.20 -4.94 -6.12
CA LYS A 317 8.58 -3.90 -5.15
C LYS A 317 8.05 -2.50 -5.51
N LEU A 318 7.93 -2.19 -6.80
CA LEU A 318 7.37 -0.92 -7.28
C LEU A 318 5.85 -0.90 -7.19
N ALA A 319 5.23 -2.07 -7.39
CA ALA A 319 3.79 -2.25 -7.37
C ALA A 319 3.23 -2.43 -5.95
N LYS A 320 3.98 -3.09 -5.06
CA LYS A 320 3.54 -3.43 -3.71
C LYS A 320 3.33 -2.14 -2.90
N GLN A 321 2.24 -2.12 -2.14
CA GLN A 321 1.75 -0.95 -1.40
C GLN A 321 1.38 0.25 -2.27
N HIS A 322 1.28 0.09 -3.60
CA HIS A 322 0.65 1.10 -4.44
C HIS A 322 -0.78 1.34 -3.94
N LYS A 323 -1.05 2.57 -3.54
CA LYS A 323 -2.37 3.01 -3.09
C LYS A 323 -3.04 3.77 -4.21
N PHE A 324 -4.17 3.27 -4.66
CA PHE A 324 -4.99 3.95 -5.65
C PHE A 324 -5.69 5.16 -5.01
N ALA A 325 -5.98 6.16 -5.83
CA ALA A 325 -6.83 7.27 -5.39
C ALA A 325 -8.19 6.72 -4.94
N PRO A 326 -8.74 7.20 -3.80
CA PRO A 326 -10.08 6.80 -3.39
C PRO A 326 -11.11 7.16 -4.47
N VAL A 327 -12.01 6.22 -4.76
CA VAL A 327 -13.11 6.44 -5.70
C VAL A 327 -14.42 6.44 -4.93
N THR A 328 -15.16 7.54 -5.05
CA THR A 328 -16.51 7.65 -4.51
C THR A 328 -17.50 7.28 -5.59
N THR A 329 -18.32 6.28 -5.31
CA THR A 329 -19.45 5.88 -6.15
C THR A 329 -20.75 6.22 -5.46
N TYR A 330 -21.76 6.51 -6.27
CA TYR A 330 -23.14 6.66 -5.83
C TYR A 330 -23.95 5.47 -6.35
N HIS A 331 -24.89 5.02 -5.52
CA HIS A 331 -25.94 4.10 -5.91
C HIS A 331 -27.27 4.54 -5.33
N ASP A 332 -28.32 4.25 -6.09
CA ASP A 332 -29.71 4.41 -5.71
C ASP A 332 -30.42 3.05 -5.78
N HIS A 333 -31.70 3.03 -5.46
CA HIS A 333 -32.54 1.82 -5.57
C HIS A 333 -32.51 1.21 -6.98
N ASN A 334 -32.48 2.03 -8.04
CA ASN A 334 -32.42 1.55 -9.43
C ASN A 334 -31.17 0.72 -9.68
N LYS A 335 -30.01 1.19 -9.21
CA LYS A 335 -28.74 0.49 -9.42
C LYS A 335 -28.65 -0.83 -8.66
N VAL A 336 -29.19 -0.89 -7.43
CA VAL A 336 -29.21 -2.15 -6.66
C VAL A 336 -30.23 -3.16 -7.21
N ILE A 337 -31.38 -2.70 -7.72
CA ILE A 337 -32.36 -3.54 -8.42
C ILE A 337 -31.78 -4.07 -9.74
N LEU A 338 -31.13 -3.20 -10.52
CA LEU A 338 -30.45 -3.58 -11.76
C LEU A 338 -29.40 -4.66 -11.52
N TYR A 339 -28.61 -4.53 -10.46
CA TYR A 339 -27.67 -5.57 -10.06
C TYR A 339 -28.39 -6.87 -9.69
N ALA A 340 -29.44 -6.81 -8.87
CA ALA A 340 -30.20 -7.99 -8.47
C ALA A 340 -30.74 -8.76 -9.68
N LEU A 341 -31.33 -8.07 -10.65
CA LEU A 341 -31.74 -8.65 -11.94
C LEU A 341 -30.54 -9.22 -12.71
N GLY A 342 -29.44 -8.47 -12.77
CA GLY A 342 -28.19 -8.86 -13.44
C GLY A 342 -27.55 -10.12 -12.87
N VAL A 343 -27.84 -10.48 -11.62
CA VAL A 343 -27.39 -11.73 -11.01
C VAL A 343 -28.49 -12.80 -10.92
N GLY A 344 -29.69 -12.57 -11.48
CA GLY A 344 -30.73 -13.59 -11.61
C GLY A 344 -31.86 -13.53 -10.58
N ALA A 345 -32.00 -12.46 -9.80
CA ALA A 345 -33.24 -12.23 -9.06
C ALA A 345 -34.41 -12.11 -10.04
N SER A 346 -35.59 -12.60 -9.64
CA SER A 346 -36.75 -12.69 -10.54
C SER A 346 -38.04 -12.57 -9.76
N THR A 347 -39.00 -11.83 -10.31
CA THR A 347 -40.37 -11.70 -9.79
C THR A 347 -41.16 -13.02 -9.79
N LYS A 348 -40.66 -14.06 -10.48
CA LYS A 348 -41.23 -15.41 -10.39
C LYS A 348 -41.08 -16.03 -9.01
N GLN A 349 -40.07 -15.61 -8.25
CA GLN A 349 -39.91 -16.01 -6.85
C GLN A 349 -40.42 -14.90 -5.94
N LYS A 350 -41.41 -15.22 -5.11
CA LYS A 350 -42.07 -14.25 -4.23
C LYS A 350 -41.06 -13.55 -3.30
N ASP A 351 -40.12 -14.30 -2.76
CA ASP A 351 -39.14 -13.81 -1.79
C ASP A 351 -38.02 -12.95 -2.42
N HIS A 352 -38.02 -12.80 -3.75
CA HIS A 352 -37.11 -11.88 -4.45
C HIS A 352 -37.66 -10.46 -4.54
N LEU A 353 -38.94 -10.23 -4.23
CA LEU A 353 -39.54 -8.90 -4.38
C LEU A 353 -38.81 -7.85 -3.52
N LYS A 354 -38.29 -8.24 -2.35
CA LYS A 354 -37.46 -7.39 -1.47
C LYS A 354 -36.12 -6.94 -2.08
N PHE A 355 -35.69 -7.53 -3.19
CA PHE A 355 -34.50 -7.08 -3.93
C PHE A 355 -34.84 -6.34 -5.22
N LEU A 356 -36.12 -6.28 -5.58
CA LEU A 356 -36.61 -5.84 -6.89
C LEU A 356 -37.62 -4.69 -6.83
N PHE A 357 -38.10 -4.34 -5.64
CA PHE A 357 -39.11 -3.31 -5.44
C PHE A 357 -38.76 -2.44 -4.24
N GLU A 358 -38.44 -1.19 -4.52
CA GLU A 358 -37.97 -0.17 -3.57
C GLU A 358 -38.97 0.21 -2.49
N MET A 359 -40.28 -0.02 -2.73
CA MET A 359 -41.34 0.21 -1.75
C MET A 359 -41.68 -1.04 -0.92
N ASN A 360 -40.97 -2.15 -1.11
CA ASN A 360 -41.12 -3.31 -0.23
C ASN A 360 -40.61 -2.94 1.18
N GLU A 361 -41.35 -3.30 2.23
CA GLU A 361 -40.97 -2.96 3.62
C GLU A 361 -39.61 -3.54 4.03
N ASP A 362 -39.22 -4.67 3.43
CA ASP A 362 -37.94 -5.34 3.65
C ASP A 362 -36.92 -5.05 2.52
N PHE A 363 -37.10 -3.97 1.74
CA PHE A 363 -36.23 -3.67 0.60
C PHE A 363 -34.77 -3.63 1.01
N SER A 364 -33.97 -4.51 0.40
CA SER A 364 -32.61 -4.79 0.83
C SER A 364 -31.68 -4.96 -0.37
N VAL A 365 -30.38 -4.81 -0.11
CA VAL A 365 -29.33 -4.99 -1.12
C VAL A 365 -28.72 -6.38 -1.01
N LEU A 366 -28.52 -7.06 -2.15
CA LEU A 366 -27.80 -8.32 -2.19
C LEU A 366 -26.34 -8.14 -1.69
N PRO A 367 -25.84 -8.97 -0.77
CA PRO A 367 -24.48 -8.88 -0.23
C PRO A 367 -23.40 -8.76 -1.30
N SER A 368 -23.52 -9.55 -2.36
CA SER A 368 -22.56 -9.60 -3.46
C SER A 368 -22.48 -8.29 -4.25
N PHE A 369 -23.42 -7.35 -4.11
CA PHE A 369 -23.32 -6.00 -4.68
C PHE A 369 -22.08 -5.25 -4.17
N GLY A 370 -21.56 -5.59 -2.99
CA GLY A 370 -20.36 -4.96 -2.41
C GLY A 370 -19.09 -5.07 -3.28
N VAL A 371 -19.07 -5.95 -4.28
CA VAL A 371 -17.97 -6.01 -5.26
C VAL A 371 -18.03 -4.86 -6.27
N ILE A 372 -19.22 -4.32 -6.56
CA ILE A 372 -19.45 -3.35 -7.63
C ILE A 372 -18.80 -1.98 -7.32
N PRO A 373 -19.07 -1.33 -6.17
CA PRO A 373 -18.38 -0.09 -5.79
C PRO A 373 -16.85 -0.28 -5.77
N ALA A 374 -16.40 -1.40 -5.20
CA ALA A 374 -14.97 -1.69 -5.03
C ALA A 374 -14.24 -1.89 -6.38
N PHE A 375 -14.88 -2.54 -7.36
CA PHE A 375 -14.32 -2.80 -8.68
C PHE A 375 -13.85 -1.53 -9.38
N SER A 376 -14.62 -0.44 -9.26
CA SER A 376 -14.30 0.85 -9.89
C SER A 376 -13.01 1.51 -9.40
N SER A 377 -12.47 1.08 -8.25
CA SER A 377 -11.28 1.67 -7.63
C SER A 377 -9.95 1.04 -8.05
N MET A 378 -9.95 0.06 -8.97
CA MET A 378 -8.78 -0.79 -9.25
C MET A 378 -8.27 -0.68 -10.70
N LEU A 379 -7.93 0.52 -11.15
CA LEU A 379 -7.37 0.73 -12.49
C LEU A 379 -5.87 0.38 -12.53
N ILE A 380 -5.52 -0.86 -12.91
CA ILE A 380 -4.14 -1.36 -12.84
C ILE A 380 -3.23 -1.01 -14.04
N ALA A 381 -3.73 -0.28 -15.05
CA ALA A 381 -3.01 -0.04 -16.31
C ALA A 381 -1.73 0.81 -16.16
N ASP A 382 -1.66 1.68 -15.15
CA ASP A 382 -0.56 2.67 -14.97
C ASP A 382 0.20 2.48 -13.64
N VAL A 383 0.21 1.27 -13.11
CA VAL A 383 0.92 0.99 -11.85
C VAL A 383 2.41 0.79 -12.15
N LYS A 384 3.25 1.63 -11.53
CA LYS A 384 4.71 1.53 -11.65
C LYS A 384 5.18 0.10 -11.31
N GLY A 385 5.93 -0.51 -12.22
CA GLY A 385 6.45 -1.87 -12.07
C GLY A 385 5.48 -2.99 -12.42
N LEU A 386 4.32 -2.68 -12.99
CA LEU A 386 3.42 -3.65 -13.60
C LEU A 386 3.29 -3.35 -15.09
N GLU A 387 4.09 -4.01 -15.91
CA GLU A 387 3.98 -3.92 -17.37
C GLU A 387 3.49 -5.27 -17.93
N PHE A 388 2.29 -5.29 -18.52
CA PHE A 388 1.70 -6.47 -19.15
C PHE A 388 0.61 -6.11 -20.16
N ASN A 389 0.23 -7.06 -20.99
CA ASN A 389 -0.89 -6.89 -21.91
C ASN A 389 -2.24 -7.02 -21.17
N MET A 390 -3.07 -5.99 -21.26
CA MET A 390 -4.38 -5.96 -20.61
C MET A 390 -5.33 -7.08 -21.07
N THR A 391 -5.16 -7.63 -22.28
CA THR A 391 -5.97 -8.77 -22.77
C THR A 391 -5.67 -10.09 -22.06
N GLN A 392 -4.57 -10.16 -21.30
CA GLN A 392 -4.13 -11.35 -20.56
C GLN A 392 -4.57 -11.33 -19.09
N ILE A 393 -5.32 -10.31 -18.69
CA ILE A 393 -5.87 -10.19 -17.34
C ILE A 393 -7.07 -11.12 -17.18
N LEU A 394 -6.98 -11.99 -16.18
CA LEU A 394 -8.08 -12.81 -15.69
C LEU A 394 -8.37 -12.44 -14.24
N HIS A 395 -9.65 -12.45 -13.87
CA HIS A 395 -10.05 -12.41 -12.46
C HIS A 395 -9.91 -13.82 -11.88
N GLY A 396 -8.93 -14.06 -11.01
CA GLY A 396 -8.60 -15.39 -10.49
C GLY A 396 -9.38 -15.76 -9.23
N GLU A 397 -9.45 -14.87 -8.25
CA GLU A 397 -10.17 -15.11 -6.99
C GLU A 397 -10.83 -13.83 -6.47
N GLN A 398 -11.95 -13.99 -5.78
CA GLN A 398 -12.67 -12.90 -5.11
C GLN A 398 -12.91 -13.26 -3.64
N TYR A 399 -12.68 -12.29 -2.77
CA TYR A 399 -13.16 -12.31 -1.39
C TYR A 399 -13.96 -11.04 -1.09
N LEU A 400 -15.05 -11.17 -0.35
CA LEU A 400 -15.87 -10.07 0.16
C LEU A 400 -16.19 -10.35 1.64
N GLU A 401 -16.02 -9.37 2.51
CA GLU A 401 -16.41 -9.40 3.92
C GLU A 401 -17.28 -8.17 4.22
N LEU A 402 -18.46 -8.41 4.78
CA LEU A 402 -19.40 -7.38 5.19
C LEU A 402 -19.21 -7.06 6.68
N TYR A 403 -19.04 -5.78 7.01
CA TYR A 403 -19.01 -5.30 8.39
C TYR A 403 -20.39 -4.80 8.85
N LYS A 404 -21.21 -4.35 7.90
CA LYS A 404 -22.61 -3.96 8.12
C LYS A 404 -23.41 -4.11 6.82
N PRO A 405 -24.76 -4.10 6.89
CA PRO A 405 -25.61 -4.13 5.71
C PRO A 405 -25.27 -2.99 4.73
N ILE A 406 -25.33 -3.27 3.43
CA ILE A 406 -25.12 -2.27 2.40
C ILE A 406 -26.38 -1.39 2.35
N PRO A 407 -26.26 -0.05 2.44
CA PRO A 407 -27.41 0.83 2.38
C PRO A 407 -28.07 0.74 0.99
N THR A 408 -29.39 0.89 0.94
CA THR A 408 -30.19 0.82 -0.30
C THR A 408 -29.92 1.97 -1.26
N GLU A 409 -29.42 3.09 -0.75
CA GLU A 409 -28.93 4.25 -1.49
C GLU A 409 -27.83 4.97 -0.72
N GLY A 410 -27.01 5.75 -1.42
CA GLY A 410 -26.01 6.62 -0.80
C GLY A 410 -24.67 6.62 -1.53
N LYS A 411 -23.66 7.22 -0.88
CA LYS A 411 -22.29 7.24 -1.40
C LYS A 411 -21.39 6.28 -0.65
N LEU A 412 -20.55 5.58 -1.41
CA LEU A 412 -19.55 4.68 -0.91
C LEU A 412 -18.18 5.06 -1.48
N THR A 413 -17.19 5.21 -0.61
CA THR A 413 -15.81 5.51 -1.00
C THR A 413 -14.95 4.27 -0.84
N SER A 414 -14.40 3.78 -1.95
CA SER A 414 -13.52 2.62 -2.01
C SER A 414 -12.07 3.05 -2.21
N GLN A 415 -11.15 2.50 -1.43
CA GLN A 415 -9.72 2.70 -1.59
C GLN A 415 -9.03 1.35 -1.77
N ALA A 416 -8.44 1.15 -2.95
CA ALA A 416 -7.68 -0.05 -3.27
C ALA A 416 -6.20 0.10 -2.89
N THR A 417 -5.55 -1.02 -2.59
CA THR A 417 -4.10 -1.12 -2.36
C THR A 417 -3.59 -2.45 -2.86
N ILE A 418 -2.49 -2.46 -3.63
CA ILE A 418 -1.80 -3.71 -3.99
C ILE A 418 -1.06 -4.21 -2.76
N VAL A 419 -1.50 -5.31 -2.17
CA VAL A 419 -0.87 -5.88 -0.97
C VAL A 419 0.23 -6.87 -1.31
N ASP A 420 0.17 -7.50 -2.49
CA ASP A 420 1.21 -8.41 -2.95
C ASP A 420 1.20 -8.67 -4.46
N VAL A 421 2.33 -9.16 -4.97
CA VAL A 421 2.45 -9.68 -6.34
C VAL A 421 3.24 -10.99 -6.28
N LEU A 422 2.61 -12.10 -6.70
CA LEU A 422 3.14 -13.45 -6.60
C LEU A 422 3.55 -14.00 -7.95
N ASP A 423 4.65 -14.74 -7.97
CA ASP A 423 5.08 -15.49 -9.15
C ASP A 423 4.43 -16.88 -9.15
N LYS A 424 3.65 -17.17 -10.18
CA LYS A 424 2.99 -18.47 -10.37
C LYS A 424 3.64 -19.29 -11.49
N GLY A 425 4.86 -18.94 -11.89
CA GLY A 425 5.60 -19.60 -12.96
C GLY A 425 5.21 -19.04 -14.31
N SER A 426 4.09 -19.50 -14.88
CA SER A 426 3.61 -19.03 -16.18
C SER A 426 2.78 -17.75 -16.13
N GLY A 427 2.62 -17.12 -14.97
CA GLY A 427 1.85 -15.90 -14.80
C GLY A 427 2.10 -15.23 -13.45
N ALA A 428 1.62 -14.00 -13.31
CA ALA A 428 1.67 -13.23 -12.06
C ALA A 428 0.30 -13.20 -11.39
N ALA A 429 0.24 -13.27 -10.07
CA ALA A 429 -0.99 -13.00 -9.30
C ALA A 429 -0.83 -11.70 -8.50
N ILE A 430 -1.63 -10.69 -8.82
CA ILE A 430 -1.66 -9.38 -8.17
C ILE A 430 -2.81 -9.39 -7.16
N ILE A 431 -2.49 -9.18 -5.89
CA ILE A 431 -3.45 -9.20 -4.78
C ILE A 431 -3.75 -7.76 -4.39
N MET A 432 -5.03 -7.39 -4.46
CA MET A 432 -5.51 -6.05 -4.14
C MET A 432 -6.54 -6.11 -3.03
N ASP A 433 -6.29 -5.35 -1.97
CA ASP A 433 -7.23 -5.12 -0.89
C ASP A 433 -7.99 -3.83 -1.15
N VAL A 434 -9.31 -3.85 -0.97
CA VAL A 434 -10.17 -2.68 -1.15
C VAL A 434 -11.03 -2.50 0.08
N VAL A 435 -10.83 -1.39 0.79
CA VAL A 435 -11.69 -1.00 1.92
C VAL A 435 -12.72 -0.01 1.42
N THR A 436 -14.00 -0.28 1.68
CA THR A 436 -15.09 0.62 1.32
C THR A 436 -15.76 1.19 2.56
N LYS A 437 -15.96 2.51 2.56
CA LYS A 437 -16.55 3.28 3.66
C LYS A 437 -17.78 4.04 3.20
N ASP A 438 -18.69 4.33 4.13
CA ASP A 438 -19.81 5.23 3.89
C ASP A 438 -19.43 6.70 4.10
N GLU A 439 -20.41 7.60 4.00
CA GLU A 439 -20.23 9.05 4.18
C GLU A 439 -19.82 9.45 5.60
N SER A 440 -20.08 8.61 6.61
CA SER A 440 -19.61 8.83 7.99
C SER A 440 -18.14 8.43 8.20
N GLY A 441 -17.54 7.73 7.22
CA GLY A 441 -16.18 7.20 7.29
C GLY A 441 -16.08 5.80 7.92
N GLU A 442 -17.21 5.18 8.26
CA GLU A 442 -17.28 3.82 8.79
C GLU A 442 -17.09 2.78 7.69
N LYS A 443 -16.40 1.68 8.01
CA LYS A 443 -16.21 0.58 7.07
C LYS A 443 -17.55 -0.13 6.84
N VAL A 444 -17.93 -0.30 5.59
CA VAL A 444 -19.12 -1.06 5.20
C VAL A 444 -18.72 -2.48 4.82
N PHE A 445 -17.72 -2.61 3.96
CA PHE A 445 -17.21 -3.91 3.51
C PHE A 445 -15.76 -3.83 3.04
N TYR A 446 -15.11 -4.98 3.04
CA TYR A 446 -13.77 -5.21 2.54
C TYR A 446 -13.82 -6.21 1.39
N ASN A 447 -13.09 -5.92 0.32
CA ASN A 447 -12.88 -6.86 -0.77
C ASN A 447 -11.39 -7.21 -0.88
N GLN A 448 -11.10 -8.43 -1.30
CA GLN A 448 -9.79 -8.78 -1.84
C GLN A 448 -9.95 -9.39 -3.24
N PHE A 449 -9.37 -8.70 -4.22
CA PHE A 449 -9.35 -9.10 -5.61
C PHE A 449 -8.00 -9.74 -5.93
N VAL A 450 -8.02 -10.91 -6.56
CA VAL A 450 -6.79 -11.55 -7.07
C VAL A 450 -6.86 -11.57 -8.58
N THR A 451 -6.08 -10.68 -9.19
CA THR A 451 -5.92 -10.58 -10.63
C THR A 451 -4.79 -11.48 -11.08
N PHE A 452 -5.05 -12.37 -12.03
CA PHE A 452 -4.05 -13.24 -12.62
C PHE A 452 -3.69 -12.74 -14.02
N VAL A 453 -2.41 -12.50 -14.27
CA VAL A 453 -1.90 -12.05 -15.56
C VAL A 453 -1.12 -13.19 -16.21
N VAL A 454 -1.69 -13.75 -17.27
CA VAL A 454 -1.10 -14.87 -18.00
C VAL A 454 0.18 -14.41 -18.71
N GLY A 455 1.26 -15.19 -18.64
CA GLY A 455 2.54 -14.89 -19.29
C GLY A 455 3.46 -13.96 -18.51
N ALA A 456 2.97 -13.32 -17.44
CA ALA A 456 3.72 -12.34 -16.67
C ALA A 456 4.51 -12.93 -15.48
N GLY A 457 4.72 -14.25 -15.44
CA GLY A 457 5.50 -14.93 -14.39
C GLY A 457 6.97 -15.14 -14.78
N GLY A 458 7.77 -15.73 -13.89
CA GLY A 458 9.19 -16.00 -14.14
C GLY A 458 10.14 -14.90 -13.64
N PHE A 459 9.67 -14.03 -12.74
CA PHE A 459 10.48 -13.03 -12.03
C PHE A 459 11.09 -13.56 -10.74
N ASN A 460 10.99 -14.86 -10.49
CA ASN A 460 11.48 -15.53 -9.27
C ASN A 460 10.92 -14.92 -7.98
N GLY A 461 9.69 -14.40 -8.04
CA GLY A 461 9.00 -13.89 -6.87
C GLY A 461 8.50 -15.01 -5.96
N LYS A 462 8.06 -14.63 -4.76
CA LYS A 462 7.43 -15.60 -3.84
C LYS A 462 6.14 -16.17 -4.45
N ARG A 463 5.87 -17.45 -4.15
CA ARG A 463 4.71 -18.18 -4.69
C ARG A 463 3.47 -18.13 -3.80
N SER A 464 3.59 -17.65 -2.57
CA SER A 464 2.52 -17.52 -1.58
C SER A 464 2.55 -16.15 -0.89
N SER A 465 1.42 -15.78 -0.28
CA SER A 465 1.27 -14.56 0.51
C SER A 465 0.53 -14.87 1.80
N GLU A 466 0.98 -14.29 2.91
CA GLU A 466 0.22 -14.26 4.16
C GLU A 466 -1.01 -13.35 4.09
N HIS A 467 -1.04 -12.39 3.15
CA HIS A 467 -2.18 -11.49 2.95
C HIS A 467 -3.32 -12.16 2.16
N LEU A 468 -3.05 -13.24 1.42
CA LEU A 468 -4.05 -13.91 0.58
C LEU A 468 -5.08 -14.64 1.44
N LYS A 469 -6.36 -14.26 1.33
CA LYS A 469 -7.47 -15.00 1.93
C LYS A 469 -7.59 -16.37 1.25
N ALA A 470 -7.32 -17.44 2.00
CA ALA A 470 -7.26 -18.78 1.48
C ALA A 470 -8.62 -19.28 0.95
N VAL A 471 -8.57 -20.04 -0.14
CA VAL A 471 -9.69 -20.88 -0.60
C VAL A 471 -9.90 -22.05 0.35
N ALA A 472 -11.11 -22.61 0.38
CA ALA A 472 -11.43 -23.78 1.18
C ALA A 472 -11.93 -24.92 0.28
N LYS A 473 -11.33 -26.11 0.39
CA LYS A 473 -11.87 -27.30 -0.29
C LYS A 473 -13.22 -27.65 0.34
N HIS A 474 -14.20 -28.01 -0.48
CA HIS A 474 -15.47 -28.53 0.03
C HIS A 474 -15.26 -29.94 0.61
N PRO A 475 -16.13 -30.41 1.51
CA PRO A 475 -16.11 -31.77 2.04
C PRO A 475 -16.12 -32.85 0.94
N ASN A 476 -15.39 -33.94 1.16
CA ASN A 476 -15.33 -35.08 0.24
C ASN A 476 -16.55 -36.02 0.43
N ARG A 477 -17.74 -35.48 0.20
CA ARG A 477 -19.05 -36.17 0.28
C ARG A 477 -20.02 -35.53 -0.70
N GLN A 478 -21.17 -36.15 -0.94
CA GLN A 478 -22.23 -35.53 -1.76
C GLN A 478 -22.67 -34.18 -1.17
N PRO A 479 -23.05 -33.18 -2.00
CA PRO A 479 -23.58 -31.92 -1.52
C PRO A 479 -24.86 -32.15 -0.72
N ASP A 480 -25.05 -31.36 0.35
CA ASP A 480 -26.26 -31.37 1.17
C ASP A 480 -27.46 -30.85 0.37
N SER A 481 -27.21 -29.92 -0.55
CA SER A 481 -28.21 -29.32 -1.41
C SER A 481 -27.58 -28.72 -2.65
N PHE A 482 -28.38 -28.51 -3.69
CA PHE A 482 -27.99 -27.68 -4.82
C PHE A 482 -29.17 -26.85 -5.31
N ILE A 483 -28.88 -25.74 -5.99
CA ILE A 483 -29.86 -24.95 -6.75
C ILE A 483 -29.35 -24.81 -8.17
N GLU A 484 -30.25 -25.01 -9.13
CA GLU A 484 -30.00 -24.81 -10.56
C GLU A 484 -30.76 -23.59 -11.05
N GLN A 485 -30.07 -22.73 -11.80
CA GLN A 485 -30.70 -21.61 -12.47
C GLN A 485 -30.06 -21.38 -13.84
N GLN A 486 -30.91 -21.36 -14.86
CA GLN A 486 -30.48 -20.99 -16.20
C GLN A 486 -30.25 -19.48 -16.29
N THR A 487 -29.08 -19.10 -16.81
CA THR A 487 -28.79 -17.70 -17.13
C THR A 487 -29.50 -17.30 -18.41
N SER A 488 -29.83 -16.01 -18.57
CA SER A 488 -30.31 -15.50 -19.86
C SER A 488 -29.18 -15.51 -20.90
N ASN A 489 -29.53 -15.60 -22.20
CA ASN A 489 -28.58 -15.32 -23.27
C ASN A 489 -28.01 -13.90 -23.17
N ASP A 490 -28.79 -12.96 -22.64
CA ASP A 490 -28.40 -11.56 -22.44
C ASP A 490 -27.84 -11.29 -21.03
N GLN A 491 -27.53 -12.34 -20.24
CA GLN A 491 -27.15 -12.16 -18.84
C GLN A 491 -25.90 -11.28 -18.66
N ALA A 492 -24.90 -11.46 -19.53
CA ALA A 492 -23.70 -10.63 -19.51
C ALA A 492 -23.97 -9.19 -19.94
N ALA A 493 -24.86 -8.99 -20.92
CA ALA A 493 -25.28 -7.67 -21.39
C ALA A 493 -26.06 -6.89 -20.32
N LEU A 494 -26.84 -7.59 -19.48
CA LEU A 494 -27.51 -6.99 -18.33
C LEU A 494 -26.54 -6.72 -17.18
N TYR A 495 -25.74 -7.72 -16.78
CA TYR A 495 -24.85 -7.60 -15.62
C TYR A 495 -23.81 -6.48 -15.77
N ARG A 496 -23.23 -6.31 -16.97
CA ARG A 496 -22.22 -5.25 -17.23
C ARG A 496 -22.71 -3.84 -16.90
N LEU A 497 -24.02 -3.58 -16.99
CA LEU A 497 -24.62 -2.29 -16.65
C LEU A 497 -24.47 -1.94 -15.16
N SER A 498 -24.12 -2.90 -14.32
CA SER A 498 -23.80 -2.68 -12.91
C SER A 498 -22.42 -2.03 -12.71
N GLY A 499 -21.48 -2.17 -13.66
CA GLY A 499 -20.19 -1.46 -13.58
C GLY A 499 -19.01 -2.10 -14.33
N ASP A 500 -19.03 -3.40 -14.62
CA ASP A 500 -17.95 -4.07 -15.37
C ASP A 500 -18.23 -4.06 -16.88
N ASN A 501 -17.71 -3.03 -17.53
CA ASN A 501 -17.88 -2.78 -18.96
C ASN A 501 -16.86 -3.48 -19.87
N ASN A 502 -16.07 -4.44 -19.35
CA ASN A 502 -15.04 -5.11 -20.14
C ASN A 502 -15.62 -5.74 -21.44
N PRO A 503 -15.09 -5.40 -22.63
CA PRO A 503 -15.59 -5.89 -23.91
C PRO A 503 -15.58 -7.42 -24.04
N LEU A 504 -14.73 -8.13 -23.28
CA LEU A 504 -14.67 -9.60 -23.22
C LEU A 504 -16.04 -10.27 -23.04
N HIS A 505 -16.98 -9.58 -22.38
CA HIS A 505 -18.28 -10.11 -22.00
C HIS A 505 -19.40 -9.79 -23.01
N ILE A 506 -19.12 -9.08 -24.09
CA ILE A 506 -20.16 -8.70 -25.07
C ILE A 506 -19.68 -8.67 -26.52
N ASP A 507 -18.41 -8.36 -26.77
CA ASP A 507 -17.82 -8.23 -28.10
C ASP A 507 -17.12 -9.55 -28.51
N PRO A 508 -17.60 -10.24 -29.57
CA PRO A 508 -16.99 -11.48 -30.05
C PRO A 508 -15.53 -11.32 -30.50
N SER A 509 -15.17 -10.19 -31.13
CA SER A 509 -13.81 -9.95 -31.61
C SER A 509 -12.84 -9.80 -30.44
N PHE A 510 -13.24 -9.07 -29.40
CA PHE A 510 -12.43 -8.92 -28.20
C PHE A 510 -12.34 -10.23 -27.39
N ALA A 511 -13.44 -10.98 -27.31
CA ALA A 511 -13.44 -12.30 -26.66
C ALA A 511 -12.47 -13.27 -27.34
N ALA A 512 -12.41 -13.27 -28.68
CA ALA A 512 -11.48 -14.07 -29.46
C ALA A 512 -10.01 -13.68 -29.19
N MET A 513 -9.70 -12.39 -29.04
CA MET A 513 -8.36 -11.91 -28.65
C MET A 513 -7.94 -12.42 -27.27
N GLY A 514 -8.90 -12.56 -26.34
CA GLY A 514 -8.69 -13.17 -25.02
C GLY A 514 -8.62 -14.70 -25.01
N GLY A 515 -8.71 -15.34 -26.18
CA GLY A 515 -8.66 -16.80 -26.33
C GLY A 515 -9.99 -17.52 -26.10
N PHE A 516 -11.13 -16.80 -26.10
CA PHE A 516 -12.46 -17.37 -25.95
C PHE A 516 -13.16 -17.48 -27.30
N LYS A 517 -13.91 -18.57 -27.51
CA LYS A 517 -14.65 -18.79 -28.77
C LYS A 517 -15.82 -17.83 -28.98
N GLN A 518 -16.34 -17.27 -27.89
CA GLN A 518 -17.47 -16.34 -27.85
C GLN A 518 -17.44 -15.58 -26.51
N PRO A 519 -18.20 -14.47 -26.37
CA PRO A 519 -18.29 -13.75 -25.11
C PRO A 519 -18.69 -14.66 -23.94
N ILE A 520 -18.03 -14.48 -22.81
CA ILE A 520 -18.26 -15.26 -21.59
C ILE A 520 -19.01 -14.41 -20.57
N LEU A 521 -19.75 -15.04 -19.68
CA LEU A 521 -20.37 -14.40 -18.53
C LEU A 521 -19.29 -13.95 -17.54
N HIS A 522 -19.48 -12.78 -16.92
CA HIS A 522 -18.61 -12.29 -15.86
C HIS A 522 -18.52 -13.32 -14.72
N GLY A 523 -17.31 -13.58 -14.23
CA GLY A 523 -17.13 -14.44 -13.05
C GLY A 523 -17.91 -13.91 -11.84
N LEU A 524 -17.90 -12.59 -11.65
CA LEU A 524 -18.63 -11.91 -10.59
C LEU A 524 -20.17 -11.99 -10.75
N CYS A 525 -20.67 -12.27 -11.94
CA CYS A 525 -22.08 -12.58 -12.16
C CYS A 525 -22.40 -13.97 -11.60
N SER A 526 -21.64 -15.00 -11.99
CA SER A 526 -21.76 -16.36 -11.41
C SER A 526 -21.60 -16.36 -9.88
N PHE A 527 -20.70 -15.52 -9.35
CA PHE A 527 -20.55 -15.27 -7.93
C PHE A 527 -21.84 -14.72 -7.28
N GLY A 528 -22.50 -13.76 -7.93
CA GLY A 528 -23.78 -13.22 -7.46
C GLY A 528 -24.91 -14.25 -7.48
N PHE A 529 -25.02 -15.05 -8.56
CA PHE A 529 -25.95 -16.19 -8.62
C PHE A 529 -25.74 -17.14 -7.44
N SER A 530 -24.51 -17.61 -7.25
CA SER A 530 -24.22 -18.57 -6.18
C SER A 530 -24.38 -17.98 -4.78
N THR A 531 -24.09 -16.69 -4.60
CA THR A 531 -24.36 -16.00 -3.34
C THR A 531 -25.84 -16.01 -3.02
N ARG A 532 -26.70 -15.68 -3.99
CA ARG A 532 -28.15 -15.76 -3.81
C ARG A 532 -28.59 -17.20 -3.52
N HIS A 533 -28.12 -18.18 -4.28
CA HIS A 533 -28.52 -19.58 -4.07
C HIS A 533 -28.19 -20.07 -2.64
N VAL A 534 -27.00 -19.74 -2.14
CA VAL A 534 -26.63 -20.06 -0.75
C VAL A 534 -27.49 -19.29 0.26
N MET A 535 -27.75 -18.01 0.01
CA MET A 535 -28.57 -17.17 0.89
C MET A 535 -30.04 -17.61 0.91
N GLU A 536 -30.60 -18.01 -0.22
CA GLU A 536 -31.93 -18.60 -0.35
C GLU A 536 -32.01 -19.88 0.48
N LYS A 537 -31.01 -20.76 0.33
CA LYS A 537 -31.03 -22.07 0.99
C LYS A 537 -30.69 -22.04 2.48
N TYR A 538 -29.74 -21.20 2.89
CA TYR A 538 -29.13 -21.22 4.23
C TYR A 538 -29.14 -19.85 4.93
N ALA A 539 -29.94 -18.90 4.46
CA ALA A 539 -30.15 -17.64 5.17
C ALA A 539 -31.61 -17.14 5.12
N GLY A 540 -32.55 -17.86 4.50
CA GLY A 540 -33.93 -17.39 4.33
C GLY A 540 -34.01 -16.11 3.49
N ASN A 541 -33.08 -15.97 2.53
CA ASN A 541 -32.88 -14.74 1.77
C ASN A 541 -32.56 -13.50 2.64
N ASP A 542 -32.10 -13.66 3.88
CA ASP A 542 -31.71 -12.55 4.75
C ASP A 542 -30.26 -12.11 4.44
N PRO A 543 -30.05 -10.92 3.85
CA PRO A 543 -28.72 -10.46 3.48
C PRO A 543 -27.85 -10.14 4.70
N THR A 544 -28.45 -9.86 5.87
CA THR A 544 -27.71 -9.54 7.11
C THR A 544 -26.99 -10.75 7.70
N LYS A 545 -27.37 -11.96 7.27
CA LYS A 545 -26.74 -13.21 7.71
C LYS A 545 -25.45 -13.52 6.96
N ILE A 546 -25.17 -12.86 5.84
CA ILE A 546 -23.96 -13.10 5.06
C ILE A 546 -22.81 -12.28 5.65
N LYS A 547 -21.80 -12.96 6.21
CA LYS A 547 -20.61 -12.31 6.79
C LYS A 547 -19.49 -12.16 5.78
N ALA A 548 -19.14 -13.24 5.09
CA ALA A 548 -18.05 -13.25 4.13
C ALA A 548 -18.27 -14.27 3.01
N ILE A 549 -17.69 -14.01 1.85
CA ILE A 549 -17.78 -14.84 0.65
C ILE A 549 -16.38 -14.97 0.06
N LYS A 550 -15.93 -16.19 -0.24
CA LYS A 550 -14.68 -16.47 -0.95
C LYS A 550 -14.96 -17.36 -2.14
N VAL A 551 -14.37 -17.07 -3.30
CA VAL A 551 -14.38 -17.95 -4.47
C VAL A 551 -13.03 -17.96 -5.19
N ARG A 552 -12.76 -19.04 -5.91
CA ARG A 552 -11.80 -19.07 -7.03
C ARG A 552 -12.56 -19.31 -8.33
N PHE A 553 -12.35 -18.45 -9.31
CA PHE A 553 -12.87 -18.60 -10.66
C PHE A 553 -12.07 -19.70 -11.38
N ALA A 554 -12.77 -20.61 -12.05
CA ALA A 554 -12.18 -21.80 -12.65
C ALA A 554 -12.37 -21.82 -14.17
N LYS A 555 -13.55 -22.24 -14.66
CA LYS A 555 -13.86 -22.28 -16.09
C LYS A 555 -14.91 -21.22 -16.48
N PRO A 556 -14.86 -20.71 -17.72
CA PRO A 556 -15.82 -19.72 -18.19
C PRO A 556 -17.24 -20.32 -18.26
N VAL A 557 -18.22 -19.45 -18.07
CA VAL A 557 -19.65 -19.73 -18.28
C VAL A 557 -20.09 -18.96 -19.51
N ILE A 558 -20.89 -19.57 -20.36
CA ILE A 558 -21.51 -18.90 -21.50
C ILE A 558 -22.92 -18.43 -21.09
N PRO A 559 -23.30 -17.17 -21.37
CA PRO A 559 -24.69 -16.73 -21.18
C PRO A 559 -25.68 -17.69 -21.86
N GLY A 560 -26.77 -18.05 -21.18
CA GLY A 560 -27.74 -19.07 -21.62
C GLY A 560 -27.53 -20.44 -20.96
N GLN A 561 -26.34 -20.71 -20.42
CA GLN A 561 -26.06 -21.96 -19.69
C GLN A 561 -26.64 -21.96 -18.28
N THR A 562 -26.73 -23.17 -17.72
CA THR A 562 -27.31 -23.42 -16.40
C THR A 562 -26.22 -23.51 -15.34
N LEU A 563 -26.32 -22.64 -14.35
CA LEU A 563 -25.48 -22.67 -13.16
C LEU A 563 -26.11 -23.60 -12.12
N ARG A 564 -25.36 -24.61 -11.68
CA ARG A 564 -25.71 -25.46 -10.54
C ARG A 564 -24.78 -25.12 -9.38
N THR A 565 -25.33 -24.52 -8.32
CA THR A 565 -24.58 -24.21 -7.09
C THR A 565 -24.76 -25.35 -6.10
N GLU A 566 -23.72 -26.14 -5.91
CA GLU A 566 -23.70 -27.27 -4.98
C GLU A 566 -23.13 -26.81 -3.64
N MET A 567 -23.77 -27.22 -2.55
CA MET A 567 -23.55 -26.63 -1.23
C MET A 567 -23.39 -27.71 -0.16
N TRP A 568 -22.45 -27.48 0.76
CA TRP A 568 -22.18 -28.30 1.93
C TRP A 568 -22.16 -27.43 3.18
N LYS A 569 -23.03 -27.74 4.14
CA LYS A 569 -23.11 -27.01 5.42
C LYS A 569 -22.13 -27.62 6.41
N GLU A 570 -21.20 -26.80 6.93
CA GLU A 570 -20.26 -27.16 8.00
C GLU A 570 -20.31 -26.06 9.07
N GLY A 571 -21.20 -26.23 10.05
CA GLY A 571 -21.49 -25.18 11.05
C GLY A 571 -22.03 -23.90 10.39
N ASN A 572 -21.37 -22.77 10.65
CA ASN A 572 -21.73 -21.47 10.06
C ASN A 572 -21.07 -21.22 8.69
N ARG A 573 -20.26 -22.16 8.19
CA ARG A 573 -19.64 -22.05 6.87
C ARG A 573 -20.40 -22.94 5.88
N ILE A 574 -20.90 -22.33 4.83
CA ILE A 574 -21.43 -23.05 3.67
C ILE A 574 -20.33 -23.13 2.63
N HIS A 575 -19.70 -24.30 2.52
CA HIS A 575 -18.83 -24.57 1.37
C HIS A 575 -19.70 -24.70 0.13
N PHE A 576 -19.23 -24.19 -1.00
CA PHE A 576 -19.94 -24.38 -2.25
C PHE A 576 -18.98 -24.56 -3.43
N GLN A 577 -19.51 -25.13 -4.49
CA GLN A 577 -18.95 -25.02 -5.83
C GLN A 577 -20.06 -24.66 -6.80
N THR A 578 -19.68 -24.14 -7.96
CA THR A 578 -20.67 -23.87 -9.01
C THR A 578 -20.18 -24.52 -10.27
N ILE A 579 -21.02 -25.37 -10.85
CA ILE A 579 -20.74 -26.05 -12.10
C ILE A 579 -21.68 -25.53 -13.19
N VAL A 580 -21.23 -25.65 -14.44
CA VAL A 580 -22.09 -25.50 -15.61
C VAL A 580 -22.76 -26.84 -15.86
N ALA A 581 -24.07 -26.94 -15.63
CA ALA A 581 -24.80 -28.22 -15.61
C ALA A 581 -24.64 -29.00 -16.93
N GLU A 582 -24.60 -28.30 -18.06
CA GLU A 582 -24.45 -28.89 -19.39
C GLU A 582 -23.08 -29.55 -19.61
N THR A 583 -22.06 -29.15 -18.86
CA THR A 583 -20.68 -29.65 -19.06
C THR A 583 -20.11 -30.39 -17.84
N GLY A 584 -20.75 -30.26 -16.68
CA GLY A 584 -20.25 -30.77 -15.40
C GLY A 584 -18.98 -30.07 -14.89
N LYS A 585 -18.50 -29.02 -15.56
CA LYS A 585 -17.24 -28.35 -15.21
C LYS A 585 -17.46 -27.24 -14.19
N PRO A 586 -16.56 -27.09 -13.19
CA PRO A 586 -16.67 -26.02 -12.20
C PRO A 586 -16.34 -24.66 -12.82
N SER A 587 -17.25 -23.70 -12.67
CA SER A 587 -17.02 -22.27 -12.90
C SER A 587 -16.51 -21.57 -11.65
N LEU A 588 -16.97 -21.99 -10.45
CA LEU A 588 -16.47 -21.55 -9.15
C LEU A 588 -16.01 -22.75 -8.33
N SER A 589 -14.84 -22.63 -7.70
CA SER A 589 -14.22 -23.69 -6.90
C SER A 589 -13.58 -23.12 -5.63
N GLY A 590 -13.27 -24.01 -4.67
CA GLY A 590 -12.60 -23.61 -3.44
C GLY A 590 -13.37 -22.57 -2.62
N ALA A 591 -14.70 -22.55 -2.77
CA ALA A 591 -15.55 -21.45 -2.40
C ALA A 591 -16.30 -21.71 -1.09
N TYR A 592 -16.60 -20.64 -0.37
CA TYR A 592 -17.40 -20.68 0.84
C TYR A 592 -18.12 -19.36 1.12
N ILE A 593 -19.18 -19.46 1.91
CA ILE A 593 -19.85 -18.34 2.57
C ILE A 593 -19.85 -18.57 4.07
N ASP A 594 -19.40 -17.57 4.82
CA ASP A 594 -19.54 -17.53 6.28
C ASP A 594 -20.81 -16.80 6.66
N LEU A 595 -21.60 -17.38 7.57
CA LEU A 595 -22.82 -16.80 8.12
C LEU A 595 -22.55 -16.18 9.51
N THR A 596 -23.34 -15.18 9.91
CA THR A 596 -23.18 -14.46 11.19
C THR A 596 -23.62 -15.27 12.42
N GLU A 597 -24.69 -16.08 12.33
CA GLU A 597 -25.20 -16.95 13.43
C GLU A 597 -25.83 -18.25 12.91
N ALA A 598 -25.90 -19.28 13.77
CA ALA A 598 -26.32 -20.65 13.42
C ALA A 598 -27.81 -20.74 13.06
N ILE A 599 -28.08 -21.19 11.83
CA ILE A 599 -29.40 -21.75 11.52
C ILE A 599 -29.49 -23.11 12.20
N VAL A 600 -30.36 -23.19 13.21
CA VAL A 600 -30.85 -24.45 13.80
C VAL A 600 -31.21 -25.37 12.65
N ASP A 601 -30.56 -26.53 12.56
CA ASP A 601 -30.83 -27.49 11.49
C ASP A 601 -32.32 -27.78 11.43
N GLU A 602 -32.95 -27.49 10.29
CA GLU A 602 -34.23 -28.11 9.98
C GLU A 602 -34.02 -29.64 9.97
N PRO A 603 -34.88 -30.42 10.62
CA PRO A 603 -34.78 -31.87 10.59
C PRO A 603 -34.80 -32.34 9.13
N LYS A 604 -33.84 -33.18 8.75
CA LYS A 604 -33.76 -33.76 7.41
C LYS A 604 -35.09 -34.45 7.06
N ALA A 605 -35.84 -33.88 6.12
CA ALA A 605 -36.95 -34.59 5.48
C ALA A 605 -36.39 -35.81 4.72
N VAL A 606 -36.73 -37.01 5.21
CA VAL A 606 -36.45 -38.27 4.54
C VAL A 606 -37.42 -38.38 3.36
N ALA A 607 -36.91 -38.61 2.15
CA ALA A 607 -37.73 -38.81 0.97
C ALA A 607 -38.77 -39.93 1.22
N GLY A 608 -40.05 -39.58 1.17
CA GLY A 608 -41.18 -40.46 1.53
C GLY A 608 -41.92 -40.07 2.81
N SER A 609 -41.47 -39.04 3.54
CA SER A 609 -42.20 -38.48 4.68
C SER A 609 -43.33 -37.54 4.25
N LEU A 610 -44.45 -37.62 4.95
CA LEU A 610 -45.59 -36.70 4.86
C LEU A 610 -45.22 -35.40 5.60
N LEU A 611 -45.77 -34.26 5.18
CA LEU A 611 -45.53 -32.98 5.85
C LEU A 611 -45.92 -33.05 7.33
N SER A 612 -46.99 -33.76 7.63
CA SER A 612 -47.47 -34.02 8.98
C SER A 612 -46.58 -34.95 9.81
N ASP A 613 -45.63 -35.69 9.23
CA ASP A 613 -44.75 -36.60 10.00
C ASP A 613 -43.91 -35.82 11.01
N ALA A 614 -43.27 -34.73 10.55
CA ALA A 614 -42.47 -33.87 11.41
C ALA A 614 -43.31 -33.23 12.53
N LEU A 615 -44.59 -32.95 12.28
CA LEU A 615 -45.51 -32.44 13.30
C LEU A 615 -45.77 -33.48 14.39
N PHE A 616 -46.11 -34.72 14.04
CA PHE A 616 -46.40 -35.75 15.03
C PHE A 616 -45.15 -36.17 15.81
N GLU A 617 -43.99 -36.21 15.17
CA GLU A 617 -42.70 -36.48 15.82
C GLU A 617 -42.33 -35.34 16.79
N ALA A 618 -42.39 -34.08 16.34
CA ALA A 618 -42.14 -32.93 17.22
C ALA A 618 -43.17 -32.82 18.36
N ALA A 619 -44.42 -33.21 18.11
CA ALA A 619 -45.45 -33.28 19.13
C ALA A 619 -45.15 -34.37 20.16
N ALA A 620 -44.62 -35.53 19.74
CA ALA A 620 -44.21 -36.63 20.62
C ALA A 620 -43.07 -36.20 21.56
N ASP A 621 -42.04 -35.55 21.03
CA ASP A 621 -40.85 -35.11 21.78
C ASP A 621 -41.17 -34.02 22.83
N ARG A 622 -42.26 -33.29 22.63
CA ARG A 622 -42.68 -32.17 23.50
C ARG A 622 -43.85 -32.52 24.43
N LEU A 623 -44.20 -33.80 24.54
CA LEU A 623 -45.22 -34.25 25.48
C LEU A 623 -44.81 -33.99 26.92
N THR A 624 -45.60 -33.20 27.63
CA THR A 624 -45.41 -32.94 29.05
C THR A 624 -46.53 -33.57 29.90
N PRO A 625 -46.24 -33.91 31.17
CA PRO A 625 -47.28 -34.40 32.09
C PRO A 625 -48.45 -33.42 32.29
N ASP A 626 -48.26 -32.12 32.03
CA ASP A 626 -49.32 -31.11 32.10
C ASP A 626 -50.27 -31.21 30.90
N VAL A 627 -49.74 -31.34 29.68
CA VAL A 627 -50.53 -31.53 28.46
C VAL A 627 -51.33 -32.83 28.51
N ILE A 628 -50.70 -33.94 28.93
CA ILE A 628 -51.35 -35.25 29.08
C ILE A 628 -52.53 -35.15 30.06
N ARG A 629 -52.33 -34.51 31.22
CA ARG A 629 -53.40 -34.33 32.21
C ARG A 629 -54.55 -33.46 31.71
N LYS A 630 -54.25 -32.39 30.96
CA LYS A 630 -55.26 -31.46 30.41
C LYS A 630 -56.09 -32.10 29.30
N VAL A 631 -55.48 -32.92 28.44
CA VAL A 631 -56.18 -33.59 27.34
C VAL A 631 -56.95 -34.82 27.85
N ASN A 632 -56.29 -35.73 28.58
CA ASN A 632 -56.85 -36.99 29.10
C ASN A 632 -57.76 -37.71 28.10
N ALA A 633 -57.24 -38.04 26.92
CA ALA A 633 -57.96 -38.69 25.81
C ALA A 633 -57.00 -39.41 24.85
N SER A 634 -57.52 -40.35 24.04
CA SER A 634 -56.77 -41.02 22.97
C SER A 634 -57.39 -40.74 21.59
N PHE A 635 -56.52 -40.55 20.60
CA PHE A 635 -56.86 -40.19 19.23
C PHE A 635 -56.15 -41.08 18.22
N GLN A 636 -56.90 -41.54 17.22
CA GLN A 636 -56.34 -42.07 15.98
C GLN A 636 -56.32 -40.97 14.93
N TRP A 637 -55.18 -40.75 14.30
CA TRP A 637 -55.03 -39.82 13.18
C TRP A 637 -54.74 -40.59 11.90
N ASN A 638 -55.63 -40.48 10.91
CA ASN A 638 -55.49 -41.10 9.61
C ASN A 638 -55.17 -40.02 8.57
N ILE A 639 -53.93 -39.99 8.13
CA ILE A 639 -53.43 -38.97 7.20
C ILE A 639 -53.68 -39.44 5.78
N THR A 640 -54.31 -38.59 4.98
CA THR A 640 -54.66 -38.88 3.60
C THR A 640 -53.85 -38.08 2.59
N LYS A 641 -53.55 -38.71 1.45
CA LYS A 641 -53.00 -38.04 0.27
C LYS A 641 -53.79 -38.50 -0.94
N ASN A 642 -54.30 -37.57 -1.74
CA ASN A 642 -55.22 -37.86 -2.84
C ASN A 642 -56.45 -38.70 -2.41
N GLY A 643 -56.99 -38.43 -1.22
CA GLY A 643 -58.19 -39.08 -0.68
C GLY A 643 -58.01 -40.51 -0.14
N LYS A 644 -56.80 -41.08 -0.19
CA LYS A 644 -56.49 -42.39 0.42
C LYS A 644 -55.70 -42.21 1.70
N VAL A 645 -55.98 -43.00 2.72
CA VAL A 645 -55.16 -43.05 3.94
C VAL A 645 -53.80 -43.63 3.56
N VAL A 646 -52.75 -42.85 3.81
CA VAL A 646 -51.36 -43.20 3.49
C VAL A 646 -50.52 -43.43 4.75
N LYS A 647 -50.95 -42.90 5.90
CA LYS A 647 -50.30 -43.13 7.20
C LYS A 647 -51.28 -42.94 8.36
N SER A 648 -50.98 -43.58 9.48
CA SER A 648 -51.77 -43.56 10.70
C SER A 648 -50.89 -43.25 11.91
N TRP A 649 -51.41 -42.48 12.87
CA TRP A 649 -50.75 -42.14 14.13
C TRP A 649 -51.67 -42.43 15.33
N ASP A 650 -51.12 -43.08 16.35
CA ASP A 650 -51.76 -43.35 17.64
C ASP A 650 -51.26 -42.33 18.66
N MET A 651 -52.15 -41.44 19.07
CA MET A 651 -51.90 -40.39 20.05
C MET A 651 -52.69 -40.70 21.32
N ASN A 652 -52.04 -41.30 22.31
CA ASN A 652 -52.66 -41.64 23.58
C ASN A 652 -52.14 -40.69 24.67
N LEU A 653 -53.00 -39.77 25.10
CA LEU A 653 -52.72 -38.73 26.10
C LEU A 653 -53.62 -38.91 27.32
N THR A 654 -53.79 -40.15 27.79
CA THR A 654 -54.58 -40.47 28.98
C THR A 654 -53.70 -40.40 30.24
N LYS A 655 -54.30 -40.29 31.43
CA LYS A 655 -53.54 -40.21 32.69
C LYS A 655 -52.60 -41.41 32.91
N ASP A 656 -52.93 -42.57 32.36
CA ASP A 656 -52.20 -43.83 32.54
C ASP A 656 -51.22 -44.11 31.38
N ALA A 657 -51.22 -43.30 30.31
CA ALA A 657 -50.33 -43.44 29.16
C ALA A 657 -50.17 -42.11 28.38
N GLY A 658 -48.93 -41.71 28.11
CA GLY A 658 -48.61 -40.50 27.35
C GLY A 658 -47.62 -40.77 26.21
N TYR A 659 -48.11 -40.93 25.00
CA TYR A 659 -47.28 -41.08 23.81
C TYR A 659 -47.98 -40.65 22.53
N ILE A 660 -47.17 -40.35 21.52
CA ILE A 660 -47.57 -40.28 20.11
C ILE A 660 -46.63 -41.22 19.36
N LYS A 661 -47.18 -42.16 18.59
CA LYS A 661 -46.40 -43.10 17.80
C LYS A 661 -47.05 -43.38 16.46
N GLN A 662 -46.25 -43.73 15.46
CA GLN A 662 -46.76 -44.16 14.17
C GLN A 662 -47.44 -45.54 14.30
N GLY A 663 -48.64 -45.68 13.71
CA GLY A 663 -49.41 -46.92 13.71
C GLY A 663 -50.90 -46.70 13.95
N GLU A 664 -51.64 -47.81 13.95
CA GLU A 664 -53.05 -47.82 14.30
C GLU A 664 -53.23 -48.06 15.80
N ALA A 665 -54.08 -47.25 16.43
CA ALA A 665 -54.50 -47.39 17.80
C ALA A 665 -55.39 -48.62 17.97
N SER A 666 -55.13 -49.42 19.00
CA SER A 666 -55.92 -50.62 19.28
C SER A 666 -57.36 -50.31 19.70
N LYS A 667 -57.58 -49.20 20.43
CA LYS A 667 -58.89 -48.66 20.83
C LYS A 667 -58.86 -47.13 20.98
N PRO A 668 -58.97 -46.34 19.90
CA PRO A 668 -58.98 -44.89 19.99
C PRO A 668 -60.31 -44.37 20.55
N GLY A 669 -60.27 -43.33 21.38
CA GLY A 669 -61.48 -42.63 21.85
C GLY A 669 -62.13 -41.78 20.74
N CYS A 670 -61.32 -41.28 19.81
CA CYS A 670 -61.74 -40.47 18.68
C CYS A 670 -60.81 -40.71 17.49
N THR A 671 -61.35 -40.81 16.28
CA THR A 671 -60.58 -40.97 15.05
C THR A 671 -60.76 -39.74 14.17
N VAL A 672 -59.65 -39.15 13.72
CA VAL A 672 -59.59 -37.98 12.85
C VAL A 672 -58.96 -38.40 11.52
N THR A 673 -59.67 -38.20 10.42
CA THR A 673 -59.16 -38.44 9.06
C THR A 673 -59.09 -37.11 8.32
N VAL A 674 -57.91 -36.75 7.82
CA VAL A 674 -57.62 -35.43 7.25
C VAL A 674 -56.48 -35.51 6.24
N SER A 675 -56.38 -34.57 5.31
CA SER A 675 -55.29 -34.54 4.33
C SER A 675 -53.99 -34.08 4.97
N ASP A 676 -52.85 -34.53 4.42
CA ASP A 676 -51.52 -34.12 4.89
C ASP A 676 -51.36 -32.59 4.91
N ASP A 677 -51.84 -31.90 3.87
CA ASP A 677 -51.80 -30.44 3.77
C ASP A 677 -52.74 -29.76 4.78
N ASP A 678 -53.95 -30.29 4.99
CA ASP A 678 -54.92 -29.73 5.93
C ASP A 678 -54.48 -29.90 7.40
N VAL A 679 -53.72 -30.95 7.74
CA VAL A 679 -53.09 -31.08 9.06
C VAL A 679 -52.14 -29.90 9.30
N MET A 680 -51.27 -29.61 8.34
CA MET A 680 -50.35 -28.47 8.43
C MET A 680 -51.12 -27.15 8.58
N ALA A 681 -52.19 -26.98 7.80
CA ALA A 681 -53.02 -25.79 7.87
C ALA A 681 -53.72 -25.63 9.24
N ILE A 682 -54.18 -26.73 9.83
CA ILE A 682 -54.78 -26.75 11.17
C ILE A 682 -53.76 -26.40 12.26
N PHE A 683 -52.58 -27.02 12.23
CA PHE A 683 -51.54 -26.78 13.26
C PHE A 683 -50.90 -25.40 13.15
N SER A 684 -50.78 -24.84 11.94
CA SER A 684 -50.34 -23.45 11.71
C SER A 684 -51.41 -22.40 12.02
N GLY A 685 -52.64 -22.82 12.34
CA GLY A 685 -53.76 -21.92 12.61
C GLY A 685 -54.37 -21.25 11.38
N SER A 686 -53.87 -21.55 10.17
CA SER A 686 -54.39 -21.03 8.91
C SER A 686 -55.73 -21.66 8.49
N LEU A 687 -56.06 -22.83 9.04
CA LEU A 687 -57.35 -23.49 8.89
C LEU A 687 -57.97 -23.80 10.24
N ASN A 688 -59.18 -23.28 10.48
CA ASN A 688 -59.91 -23.58 11.71
C ASN A 688 -60.44 -25.04 11.68
N PRO A 689 -60.17 -25.89 12.70
CA PRO A 689 -60.57 -27.30 12.71
C PRO A 689 -62.08 -27.53 12.64
N GLN A 690 -62.89 -26.66 13.26
CA GLN A 690 -64.35 -26.78 13.23
C GLN A 690 -64.86 -26.48 11.82
N GLN A 691 -64.30 -25.46 11.15
CA GLN A 691 -64.63 -25.16 9.76
C GLN A 691 -64.21 -26.29 8.81
N ALA A 692 -63.03 -26.88 9.01
CA ALA A 692 -62.56 -28.03 8.23
C ALA A 692 -63.49 -29.23 8.37
N PHE A 693 -64.05 -29.46 9.56
CA PHE A 693 -65.06 -30.51 9.79
C PHE A 693 -66.36 -30.23 9.04
N PHE A 694 -66.94 -29.04 9.17
CA PHE A 694 -68.20 -28.69 8.49
C PHE A 694 -68.08 -28.66 6.96
N LYS A 695 -66.89 -28.33 6.43
CA LYS A 695 -66.59 -28.38 4.98
C LYS A 695 -66.25 -29.77 4.46
N GLY A 696 -66.20 -30.79 5.33
CA GLY A 696 -65.87 -32.17 4.97
C GLY A 696 -64.39 -32.42 4.68
N GLN A 697 -63.51 -31.45 4.95
CA GLN A 697 -62.04 -31.56 4.79
C GLN A 697 -61.41 -32.38 5.93
N MET A 698 -62.03 -32.35 7.11
CA MET A 698 -61.70 -33.21 8.26
C MET A 698 -62.90 -34.08 8.60
N LYS A 699 -62.70 -35.39 8.74
CA LYS A 699 -63.73 -36.32 9.20
C LYS A 699 -63.38 -36.80 10.60
N VAL A 700 -64.38 -36.81 11.48
CA VAL A 700 -64.22 -37.27 12.87
C VAL A 700 -65.24 -38.38 13.14
N SER A 701 -64.78 -39.50 13.69
CA SER A 701 -65.63 -40.61 14.12
C SER A 701 -65.25 -41.08 15.53
N GLY A 702 -66.17 -41.76 16.22
CA GLY A 702 -66.02 -42.08 17.65
C GLY A 702 -66.62 -40.98 18.55
N ASN A 703 -66.01 -40.71 19.70
CA ASN A 703 -66.51 -39.69 20.62
C ASN A 703 -66.10 -38.28 20.16
N ILE A 704 -66.97 -37.64 19.38
CA ILE A 704 -66.74 -36.33 18.76
C ILE A 704 -66.45 -35.23 19.81
N MET A 705 -66.97 -35.35 21.03
CA MET A 705 -66.69 -34.38 22.10
C MET A 705 -65.21 -34.38 22.50
N LEU A 706 -64.47 -35.48 22.28
CA LEU A 706 -63.03 -35.52 22.50
C LEU A 706 -62.26 -34.72 21.44
N ALA A 707 -62.78 -34.58 20.21
CA ALA A 707 -62.12 -33.80 19.17
C ALA A 707 -62.02 -32.30 19.52
N GLN A 708 -62.91 -31.77 20.37
CA GLN A 708 -62.80 -30.41 20.89
C GLN A 708 -61.54 -30.21 21.75
N LYS A 709 -61.03 -31.27 22.38
CA LYS A 709 -59.78 -31.20 23.17
C LYS A 709 -58.53 -31.11 22.31
N LEU A 710 -58.60 -31.39 21.02
CA LEU A 710 -57.48 -31.19 20.08
C LEU A 710 -57.09 -29.71 19.99
N GLU A 711 -58.02 -28.79 20.25
CA GLU A 711 -57.72 -27.35 20.28
C GLU A 711 -56.70 -26.99 21.38
N VAL A 712 -56.70 -27.73 22.50
CA VAL A 712 -55.68 -27.57 23.55
C VAL A 712 -54.29 -27.97 23.02
N ILE A 713 -54.22 -29.02 22.21
CA ILE A 713 -53.00 -29.49 21.57
C ILE A 713 -52.52 -28.45 20.55
N PHE A 714 -53.39 -28.02 19.64
CA PHE A 714 -53.04 -27.04 18.61
C PHE A 714 -52.62 -25.68 19.21
N LYS A 715 -53.33 -25.15 20.21
CA LYS A 715 -52.96 -23.88 20.84
C LYS A 715 -51.66 -23.95 21.65
N SER A 716 -51.37 -25.11 22.25
CA SER A 716 -50.10 -25.31 22.97
C SER A 716 -48.90 -25.40 22.02
N GLN A 717 -49.13 -25.79 20.76
CA GLN A 717 -48.11 -25.94 19.73
C GLN A 717 -48.08 -24.78 18.70
N ALA A 718 -49.11 -23.93 18.61
CA ALA A 718 -49.18 -22.79 17.71
C ALA A 718 -48.24 -21.60 18.05
N LYS A 719 -47.39 -21.74 19.09
CA LYS A 719 -46.27 -20.83 19.37
C LYS A 719 -44.93 -21.35 18.81
N LEU A 720 -45.00 -22.26 17.85
CA LEU A 720 -43.87 -22.82 17.12
C LEU A 720 -43.72 -22.19 15.75
#